data_AF-A0AAD9GVT3-F1
#
_entry.id   AF-A0AAD9GVT3-F1
#
_cell.length_a   1.000
_cell.length_b   1.000
_cell.length_c   1.000
_cell.angle_alpha   90.00
_cell.angle_beta   90.00
_cell.angle_gamma   90.00
#
_symmetry.space_group_name_H-M   'P 1'
#
loop_
_entity.id
_entity.type
_entity.pdbx_description
1 polymer ?
#
loop_
_entity_poly.entity_id
_entity_poly.type
_entity_poly.pdbx_seq_one_letter_code
_entity_poly.pdbx_strand_id
1 'polypeptide(L)'
;MRLHYLVSIAIVIFIAATLEAFSTVSTVRVSAHTLRATDSPTLRSPRTRNGGDSDDEERAKGGISIPITEKLAAVFKSSKVTDEQLQKWLDIGTSADIVFYRMKLNKARSWIFSYPQFKNWVQYADNLSGTAAISTLTAQFGDDELYHILHMAKIYSTSKELASRLQIDQVKHWVRVGKDPDEVFKLYSLNSAGRGLLRSSQFSAWTKYVDDLNAKHEGAISIIPTLRKYYSDADLFKMAEAAKNVYDFKSMGLKLEDSLVQFWINDKQTPVKVLKELQLGVTVETLKSPLLGLLAKFTDAYNVQFQKKTTMIETFTHIFGDEKVAKLLTTVETNDRKVVQIVTEMKAAQLEMWLSSGKSVDDVYNLLNLPHKGFLYDLRENSLFPTWIAYMGAFSIENPDKVTQLLSTLVTQLKDRPMMQILQAAEKFPSINSVAVTLQLQKAENFFATGISPYDAFTAVALDTAGDAVLTSPLFTKWMNYVEDFNKKNRGNEESWFLPIRGNYNNVNRLIETARKNPKGAKIADMVEKAQMEEWLTLQSPPKHVFHFLKLNNEREILFSNPNFELWVKYLNDFNKKYPGKKTTMIDSIRENIIDLQLIQILNEAEKVPTTKKLAENLGNALIDKWVDEKKTVAYMKRWIGHVPPSNVWVERYTKKLNELS
;
A
#
# COMPACT_ATOMS: atom_id res chain seq x y z
N MET A 1 -24.33 -0.80 -18.98
CA MET A 1 -23.66 -0.02 -17.89
C MET A 1 -22.34 -0.66 -17.43
N ARG A 2 -22.32 -1.77 -16.67
CA ARG A 2 -21.05 -2.33 -16.11
C ARG A 2 -19.89 -2.46 -17.11
N LEU A 3 -20.16 -2.87 -18.36
CA LEU A 3 -19.10 -3.01 -19.38
C LEU A 3 -18.47 -1.65 -19.76
N HIS A 4 -19.26 -0.59 -19.95
CA HIS A 4 -18.73 0.75 -20.22
C HIS A 4 -17.92 1.27 -19.04
N TYR A 5 -18.42 1.12 -17.81
CA TYR A 5 -17.71 1.51 -16.58
C TYR A 5 -16.33 0.84 -16.48
N LEU A 6 -16.24 -0.47 -16.73
CA LEU A 6 -14.96 -1.18 -16.75
C LEU A 6 -14.03 -0.76 -17.89
N VAL A 7 -14.57 -0.38 -19.06
CA VAL A 7 -13.77 0.15 -20.18
C VAL A 7 -13.26 1.56 -19.88
N SER A 8 -14.09 2.45 -19.31
CA SER A 8 -13.68 3.79 -18.86
C SER A 8 -12.60 3.69 -17.79
N ILE A 9 -12.77 2.83 -16.78
CA ILE A 9 -11.74 2.54 -15.77
C ILE A 9 -10.44 2.05 -16.43
N ALA A 10 -10.49 1.10 -17.35
CA ALA A 10 -9.28 0.58 -18.02
C ALA A 10 -8.55 1.66 -18.83
N ILE A 11 -9.28 2.54 -19.52
CA ILE A 11 -8.74 3.68 -20.27
C ILE A 11 -8.11 4.71 -19.31
N VAL A 12 -8.78 5.04 -18.21
CA VAL A 12 -8.29 5.99 -17.21
C VAL A 12 -7.07 5.45 -16.47
N ILE A 13 -7.03 4.15 -16.12
CA ILE A 13 -5.85 3.47 -15.58
C ILE A 13 -4.70 3.51 -16.59
N PHE A 14 -4.95 3.25 -17.88
CA PHE A 14 -3.92 3.36 -18.92
C PHE A 14 -3.35 4.78 -18.99
N ILE A 15 -4.19 5.81 -19.01
CA ILE A 15 -3.75 7.22 -19.00
C ILE A 15 -2.89 7.51 -17.75
N ALA A 16 -3.36 7.14 -16.55
CA ALA A 16 -2.60 7.35 -15.31
C ALA A 16 -1.23 6.63 -15.34
N ALA A 17 -1.21 5.35 -15.70
CA ALA A 17 0.01 4.55 -15.78
C ALA A 17 0.99 5.07 -16.85
N THR A 18 0.50 5.59 -17.98
CA THR A 18 1.37 6.21 -18.99
C THR A 18 2.07 7.48 -18.49
N LEU A 19 1.54 8.20 -17.50
CA LEU A 19 2.26 9.31 -16.87
C LEU A 19 3.24 8.84 -15.77
N GLU A 20 2.85 7.88 -14.93
CA GLU A 20 3.70 7.34 -13.84
C GLU A 20 4.98 6.64 -14.35
N ALA A 21 4.93 6.05 -15.55
CA ALA A 21 6.09 5.47 -16.22
C ALA A 21 7.22 6.48 -16.53
N PHE A 22 6.93 7.79 -16.52
CA PHE A 22 7.93 8.84 -16.77
C PHE A 22 8.49 9.50 -15.49
N SER A 23 7.84 9.36 -14.33
CA SER A 23 8.27 10.01 -13.07
C SER A 23 9.15 9.13 -12.19
N THR A 24 9.21 7.83 -12.42
CA THR A 24 9.72 6.82 -11.46
C THR A 24 11.23 6.56 -11.52
N VAL A 25 12.01 7.33 -12.30
CA VAL A 25 13.47 7.14 -12.44
C VAL A 25 14.26 7.92 -11.36
N SER A 26 14.10 7.54 -10.09
CA SER A 26 15.10 7.81 -9.02
C SER A 26 14.97 6.89 -7.81
N THR A 27 16.11 6.26 -7.46
CA THR A 27 16.49 5.72 -6.14
C THR A 27 15.50 4.82 -5.36
N VAL A 28 15.69 3.51 -5.49
CA VAL A 28 15.28 2.50 -4.49
C VAL A 28 16.47 2.14 -3.59
N ARG A 29 16.27 2.01 -2.28
CA ARG A 29 17.07 1.09 -1.43
C ARG A 29 16.33 0.64 -0.18
N VAL A 30 16.66 -0.57 0.28
CA VAL A 30 15.96 -1.33 1.33
C VAL A 30 16.99 -2.01 2.23
N SER A 31 16.74 -2.04 3.54
CA SER A 31 17.06 -3.18 4.44
C SER A 31 16.47 -2.98 5.84
N ALA A 32 16.06 -4.06 6.48
CA ALA A 32 15.66 -4.12 7.89
C ALA A 32 16.83 -4.53 8.79
N HIS A 33 16.63 -4.62 10.11
CA HIS A 33 16.68 -5.91 10.84
C HIS A 33 16.15 -5.81 12.30
N THR A 34 15.60 -6.93 12.76
CA THR A 34 15.09 -7.28 14.11
C THR A 34 16.22 -7.64 15.11
N LEU A 35 16.07 -8.01 16.42
CA LEU A 35 15.05 -8.80 17.16
C LEU A 35 15.34 -8.79 18.71
N ARG A 36 14.31 -9.00 19.58
CA ARG A 36 14.33 -9.39 21.05
C ARG A 36 15.08 -8.48 22.06
N ALA A 37 14.68 -8.26 23.32
CA ALA A 37 14.05 -9.04 24.42
C ALA A 37 15.02 -10.01 25.15
N THR A 38 14.84 -10.38 26.43
CA THR A 38 13.71 -10.28 27.38
C THR A 38 14.00 -9.27 28.53
N ASP A 39 13.60 -9.30 29.81
CA ASP A 39 12.88 -10.27 30.70
C ASP A 39 12.21 -9.60 31.94
N SER A 40 12.01 -10.31 33.05
CA SER A 40 11.41 -9.92 34.35
C SER A 40 12.11 -10.76 35.49
N PRO A 41 11.55 -11.14 36.69
CA PRO A 41 10.28 -10.84 37.38
C PRO A 41 10.37 -10.67 38.93
N THR A 42 9.23 -10.83 39.63
CA THR A 42 9.03 -11.12 41.10
C THR A 42 8.98 -9.90 42.07
N LEU A 43 8.24 -9.91 43.21
CA LEU A 43 7.27 -10.86 43.80
C LEU A 43 6.28 -10.17 44.81
N ARG A 44 5.22 -10.92 45.21
CA ARG A 44 4.42 -10.87 46.47
C ARG A 44 3.26 -9.85 46.66
N SER A 45 2.15 -10.44 47.14
CA SER A 45 0.87 -9.88 47.65
C SER A 45 0.89 -9.85 49.21
N PRO A 46 -0.23 -9.79 50.02
CA PRO A 46 -1.69 -9.69 49.75
C PRO A 46 -2.54 -8.79 50.73
N ARG A 47 -3.90 -8.86 50.61
CA ARG A 47 -4.97 -8.49 51.61
C ARG A 47 -5.21 -6.97 51.85
N THR A 48 -6.38 -6.46 52.26
CA THR A 48 -7.78 -6.96 52.55
C THR A 48 -8.76 -5.77 52.36
N ARG A 49 -9.90 -5.89 51.66
CA ARG A 49 -11.30 -6.24 52.10
C ARG A 49 -12.06 -5.14 52.89
N ASN A 50 -13.36 -4.98 52.55
CA ASN A 50 -14.42 -4.08 53.07
C ASN A 50 -14.40 -2.64 52.50
N GLY A 51 -15.54 -1.95 52.30
CA GLY A 51 -16.95 -2.38 52.40
C GLY A 51 -17.95 -1.20 52.52
N GLY A 52 -19.22 -1.41 52.18
CA GLY A 52 -20.31 -0.40 52.10
C GLY A 52 -20.45 0.14 50.66
N ASP A 53 -21.56 -0.01 49.91
CA ASP A 53 -23.02 -0.01 50.14
C ASP A 53 -23.67 1.39 50.08
N SER A 54 -24.48 1.58 49.02
CA SER A 54 -25.67 2.44 48.87
C SER A 54 -25.90 2.79 47.38
N ASP A 55 -27.11 2.87 46.84
CA ASP A 55 -28.39 2.19 47.14
C ASP A 55 -29.33 2.37 45.92
N ASP A 56 -30.56 1.84 45.99
CA ASP A 56 -31.76 2.15 45.17
C ASP A 56 -31.73 1.82 43.65
N GLU A 57 -32.46 0.79 43.19
CA GLU A 57 -33.82 0.86 42.57
C GLU A 57 -33.76 0.92 41.01
N GLU A 58 -34.72 0.44 40.19
CA GLU A 58 -36.08 -0.11 40.36
C GLU A 58 -36.41 -1.09 39.21
N ARG A 59 -36.89 -2.34 39.45
CA ARG A 59 -38.02 -2.96 38.69
C ARG A 59 -38.49 -4.38 39.09
N ALA A 60 -39.70 -4.41 39.65
CA ALA A 60 -40.88 -5.15 39.18
C ALA A 60 -40.94 -6.70 39.05
N LYS A 61 -41.68 -7.29 40.02
CA LYS A 61 -42.76 -8.30 39.84
C LYS A 61 -42.38 -9.76 39.49
N GLY A 62 -42.90 -10.72 40.29
CA GLY A 62 -42.95 -12.15 39.92
C GLY A 62 -43.20 -13.16 41.04
N GLY A 63 -43.05 -12.78 42.32
CA GLY A 63 -43.12 -13.73 43.44
C GLY A 63 -44.54 -14.16 43.86
N ILE A 64 -44.95 -15.37 43.50
CA ILE A 64 -46.07 -16.05 44.18
C ILE A 64 -45.60 -16.50 45.56
N SER A 65 -46.15 -15.92 46.62
CA SER A 65 -45.79 -16.27 48.00
C SER A 65 -46.57 -17.50 48.48
N ILE A 66 -45.87 -18.62 48.67
CA ILE A 66 -46.44 -19.84 49.28
C ILE A 66 -46.78 -19.57 50.77
N PRO A 67 -47.94 -20.03 51.28
CA PRO A 67 -48.32 -19.83 52.68
C PRO A 67 -47.29 -20.33 53.71
N ILE A 68 -47.16 -19.58 54.82
CA ILE A 68 -46.23 -19.88 55.92
C ILE A 68 -46.49 -21.27 56.55
N THR A 69 -47.72 -21.77 56.46
CA THR A 69 -48.14 -23.08 56.97
C THR A 69 -47.37 -24.25 56.35
N GLU A 70 -47.02 -24.21 55.05
CA GLU A 70 -46.26 -25.30 54.41
C GLU A 70 -44.79 -25.32 54.85
N LYS A 71 -44.19 -24.15 55.09
CA LYS A 71 -42.80 -24.05 55.59
C LYS A 71 -42.66 -24.63 56.99
N LEU A 72 -43.70 -24.55 57.83
CA LEU A 72 -43.69 -25.10 59.19
C LEU A 72 -43.79 -26.63 59.22
N ALA A 73 -44.61 -27.22 58.34
CA ALA A 73 -44.77 -28.68 58.26
C ALA A 73 -43.46 -29.43 57.93
N ALA A 74 -42.53 -28.80 57.21
CA ALA A 74 -41.24 -29.38 56.83
C ALA A 74 -40.21 -29.46 57.98
N VAL A 75 -40.45 -28.82 59.13
CA VAL A 75 -39.47 -28.75 60.24
C VAL A 75 -39.41 -30.06 61.03
N PHE A 76 -40.52 -30.78 61.16
CA PHE A 76 -40.68 -31.94 62.05
C PHE A 76 -40.66 -33.31 61.34
N LYS A 77 -39.60 -33.60 60.59
CA LYS A 77 -39.12 -34.98 60.39
C LYS A 77 -37.64 -35.01 59.97
N SER A 78 -36.82 -35.69 60.77
CA SER A 78 -35.40 -35.91 60.50
C SER A 78 -35.14 -37.35 60.06
N SER A 79 -35.60 -37.70 58.86
CA SER A 79 -35.18 -38.93 58.17
C SER A 79 -34.22 -38.59 57.03
N LYS A 80 -33.28 -39.50 56.78
CA LYS A 80 -32.49 -39.53 55.53
C LYS A 80 -33.50 -39.69 54.38
N VAL A 81 -33.56 -38.76 53.43
CA VAL A 81 -34.52 -38.83 52.32
C VAL A 81 -34.17 -40.04 51.46
N THR A 82 -35.12 -40.96 51.28
CA THR A 82 -34.95 -42.16 50.43
C THR A 82 -35.46 -41.90 49.02
N ASP A 83 -34.97 -42.67 48.06
CA ASP A 83 -35.39 -42.51 46.65
C ASP A 83 -36.89 -42.83 46.46
N GLU A 84 -37.46 -43.69 47.32
CA GLU A 84 -38.91 -43.93 47.43
C GLU A 84 -39.71 -42.69 47.84
N GLN A 85 -39.13 -41.81 48.67
CA GLN A 85 -39.75 -40.54 49.08
C GLN A 85 -39.64 -39.51 47.97
N LEU A 86 -38.52 -39.48 47.22
CA LEU A 86 -38.38 -38.66 46.03
C LEU A 86 -39.38 -39.09 44.94
N GLN A 87 -39.56 -40.39 44.70
CA GLN A 87 -40.56 -40.89 43.75
C GLN A 87 -41.97 -40.50 44.17
N LYS A 88 -42.36 -40.69 45.45
CA LYS A 88 -43.68 -40.26 45.95
C LYS A 88 -43.91 -38.74 45.85
N TRP A 89 -42.87 -37.92 45.94
CA TRP A 89 -42.97 -36.48 45.68
C TRP A 89 -42.99 -36.12 44.18
N LEU A 90 -42.52 -37.01 43.32
CA LEU A 90 -42.54 -36.86 41.86
C LEU A 90 -43.93 -37.23 41.32
N ASP A 91 -44.49 -38.36 41.78
CA ASP A 91 -45.81 -38.89 41.40
C ASP A 91 -46.95 -37.89 41.68
N ILE A 92 -46.82 -37.09 42.76
CA ILE A 92 -47.79 -36.04 43.14
C ILE A 92 -47.42 -34.64 42.63
N GLY A 93 -46.36 -34.51 41.82
CA GLY A 93 -45.94 -33.22 41.25
C GLY A 93 -45.52 -32.16 42.27
N THR A 94 -44.89 -32.53 43.38
CA THR A 94 -44.34 -31.54 44.34
C THR A 94 -43.31 -30.67 43.62
N SER A 95 -43.26 -29.36 43.91
CA SER A 95 -42.33 -28.46 43.23
C SER A 95 -40.87 -28.65 43.68
N ALA A 96 -39.93 -28.37 42.77
CA ALA A 96 -38.50 -28.55 42.99
C ALA A 96 -37.97 -27.69 44.16
N ASP A 97 -38.51 -26.49 44.37
CA ASP A 97 -38.16 -25.61 45.49
C ASP A 97 -38.65 -26.16 46.83
N ILE A 98 -39.88 -26.67 46.93
CA ILE A 98 -40.40 -27.31 48.15
C ILE A 98 -39.50 -28.49 48.55
N VAL A 99 -39.06 -29.30 47.58
CA VAL A 99 -38.14 -30.42 47.86
C VAL A 99 -36.72 -29.95 48.18
N PHE A 100 -36.24 -28.85 47.57
CA PHE A 100 -34.96 -28.21 47.94
C PHE A 100 -34.92 -27.78 49.41
N TYR A 101 -36.02 -27.18 49.90
CA TYR A 101 -36.20 -26.84 51.32
C TYR A 101 -36.32 -28.09 52.21
N ARG A 102 -37.12 -29.09 51.82
CA ARG A 102 -37.26 -30.36 52.58
C ARG A 102 -35.93 -31.11 52.71
N MET A 103 -35.08 -31.08 51.68
CA MET A 103 -33.73 -31.67 51.67
C MET A 103 -32.66 -30.78 52.36
N LYS A 104 -33.08 -29.63 52.93
CA LYS A 104 -32.28 -28.66 53.71
C LYS A 104 -31.14 -28.02 52.89
N LEU A 105 -31.21 -28.06 51.56
CA LEU A 105 -30.19 -27.55 50.65
C LEU A 105 -30.09 -26.02 50.69
N ASN A 106 -31.18 -25.35 51.03
CA ASN A 106 -31.23 -23.90 51.29
C ASN A 106 -30.28 -23.46 52.43
N LYS A 107 -29.80 -24.36 53.28
CA LYS A 107 -28.80 -24.06 54.32
C LYS A 107 -27.35 -24.16 53.85
N ALA A 108 -27.10 -24.77 52.68
CA ALA A 108 -25.74 -25.02 52.18
C ALA A 108 -25.02 -23.77 51.64
N ARG A 109 -25.79 -22.77 51.19
CA ARG A 109 -25.27 -21.58 50.48
C ARG A 109 -24.30 -22.00 49.35
N SER A 110 -23.21 -21.28 49.16
CA SER A 110 -22.19 -21.52 48.13
C SER A 110 -21.49 -22.88 48.22
N TRP A 111 -21.67 -23.63 49.32
CA TRP A 111 -21.12 -24.98 49.54
C TRP A 111 -22.04 -26.12 49.08
N ILE A 112 -23.06 -25.84 48.27
CA ILE A 112 -24.11 -26.82 47.90
C ILE A 112 -23.58 -28.12 47.26
N PHE A 113 -22.47 -28.05 46.52
CA PHE A 113 -21.81 -29.23 45.95
C PHE A 113 -21.14 -30.15 46.99
N SER A 114 -20.94 -29.69 48.23
CA SER A 114 -20.44 -30.50 49.34
C SER A 114 -21.54 -31.32 50.05
N TYR A 115 -22.82 -31.12 49.68
CA TYR A 115 -23.97 -31.80 50.29
C TYR A 115 -24.35 -33.03 49.45
N PRO A 116 -24.16 -34.28 49.93
CA PRO A 116 -24.35 -35.48 49.10
C PRO A 116 -25.75 -35.59 48.47
N GLN A 117 -26.78 -35.13 49.18
CA GLN A 117 -28.16 -35.17 48.69
C GLN A 117 -28.48 -34.14 47.59
N PHE A 118 -27.55 -33.21 47.28
CA PHE A 118 -27.74 -32.25 46.19
C PHE A 118 -27.89 -32.96 44.84
N LYS A 119 -27.09 -33.99 44.57
CA LYS A 119 -27.19 -34.77 43.32
C LYS A 119 -28.58 -35.41 43.15
N ASN A 120 -29.11 -36.03 44.20
CA ASN A 120 -30.44 -36.65 44.19
C ASN A 120 -31.55 -35.59 44.02
N TRP A 121 -31.40 -34.40 44.62
CA TRP A 121 -32.33 -33.28 44.39
C TRP A 121 -32.30 -32.80 42.93
N VAL A 122 -31.12 -32.62 42.34
CA VAL A 122 -31.02 -32.19 40.94
C VAL A 122 -31.68 -33.22 40.02
N GLN A 123 -31.41 -34.52 40.21
CA GLN A 123 -32.05 -35.58 39.44
C GLN A 123 -33.58 -35.60 39.61
N TYR A 124 -34.08 -35.40 40.83
CA TYR A 124 -35.51 -35.23 41.09
C TYR A 124 -36.10 -34.02 40.35
N ALA A 125 -35.40 -32.89 40.35
CA ALA A 125 -35.83 -31.67 39.68
C ALA A 125 -35.76 -31.78 38.14
N ASP A 126 -34.76 -32.46 37.58
CA ASP A 126 -34.71 -32.78 36.14
C ASP A 126 -35.89 -33.68 35.73
N ASN A 127 -36.25 -34.66 36.56
CA ASN A 127 -37.39 -35.56 36.33
C ASN A 127 -38.76 -34.84 36.38
N LEU A 128 -38.92 -33.80 37.21
CA LEU A 128 -40.11 -32.94 37.19
C LEU A 128 -40.19 -32.14 35.89
N SER A 129 -39.07 -31.52 35.50
CA SER A 129 -38.91 -30.77 34.26
C SER A 129 -37.45 -30.42 34.06
N GLY A 130 -36.91 -30.62 32.85
CA GLY A 130 -35.53 -30.28 32.48
C GLY A 130 -35.13 -28.80 32.56
N THR A 131 -35.95 -27.94 33.20
CA THR A 131 -35.55 -26.58 33.61
C THR A 131 -35.88 -26.23 35.07
N ALA A 132 -36.53 -27.12 35.84
CA ALA A 132 -36.93 -26.85 37.22
C ALA A 132 -35.72 -26.75 38.17
N ALA A 133 -34.69 -27.58 37.97
CA ALA A 133 -33.45 -27.54 38.74
C ALA A 133 -32.79 -26.14 38.66
N ILE A 134 -32.51 -25.67 37.44
CA ILE A 134 -31.79 -24.41 37.25
C ILE A 134 -32.66 -23.17 37.57
N SER A 135 -33.97 -23.23 37.32
CA SER A 135 -34.88 -22.15 37.70
C SER A 135 -35.00 -22.01 39.23
N THR A 136 -35.01 -23.14 39.97
CA THR A 136 -34.95 -23.13 41.44
C THR A 136 -33.63 -22.57 41.94
N LEU A 137 -32.50 -23.02 41.38
CA LEU A 137 -31.18 -22.50 41.76
C LEU A 137 -31.07 -21.00 41.54
N THR A 138 -31.49 -20.49 40.37
CA THR A 138 -31.48 -19.06 40.06
C THR A 138 -32.35 -18.27 41.04
N ALA A 139 -33.52 -18.79 41.41
CA ALA A 139 -34.41 -18.17 42.40
C ALA A 139 -33.93 -18.28 43.86
N GLN A 140 -32.90 -19.09 44.18
CA GLN A 140 -32.32 -19.19 45.53
C GLN A 140 -30.97 -18.48 45.68
N PHE A 141 -30.24 -18.27 44.58
CA PHE A 141 -28.88 -17.71 44.59
C PHE A 141 -28.74 -16.39 43.81
N GLY A 142 -29.63 -16.08 42.87
CA GLY A 142 -29.39 -15.08 41.82
C GLY A 142 -28.45 -15.63 40.73
N ASP A 143 -28.45 -15.02 39.55
CA ASP A 143 -27.65 -15.47 38.41
C ASP A 143 -26.13 -15.44 38.68
N ASP A 144 -25.67 -14.34 39.30
CA ASP A 144 -24.27 -13.99 39.48
C ASP A 144 -23.57 -14.94 40.46
N GLU A 145 -24.09 -15.05 41.68
CA GLU A 145 -23.59 -15.99 42.69
C GLU A 145 -23.78 -17.45 42.23
N LEU A 146 -24.88 -17.79 41.53
CA LEU A 146 -25.02 -19.12 40.94
C LEU A 146 -23.95 -19.42 39.89
N TYR A 147 -23.64 -18.47 39.00
CA TYR A 147 -22.59 -18.63 38.00
C TYR A 147 -21.22 -18.83 38.68
N HIS A 148 -20.93 -18.04 39.72
CA HIS A 148 -19.71 -18.20 40.50
C HIS A 148 -19.65 -19.55 41.24
N ILE A 149 -20.73 -20.00 41.89
CA ILE A 149 -20.82 -21.33 42.54
C ILE A 149 -20.55 -22.44 41.52
N LEU A 150 -21.22 -22.40 40.35
CA LEU A 150 -21.06 -23.39 39.29
C LEU A 150 -19.65 -23.38 38.68
N HIS A 151 -19.07 -22.19 38.47
CA HIS A 151 -17.70 -22.03 37.97
C HIS A 151 -16.67 -22.58 38.97
N MET A 152 -16.79 -22.25 40.26
CA MET A 152 -15.89 -22.75 41.30
C MET A 152 -16.02 -24.26 41.49
N ALA A 153 -17.24 -24.80 41.47
CA ALA A 153 -17.47 -26.25 41.55
C ALA A 153 -16.88 -27.01 40.35
N LYS A 154 -16.91 -26.40 39.15
CA LYS A 154 -16.32 -26.96 37.92
C LYS A 154 -14.78 -26.99 37.91
N ILE A 155 -14.12 -26.16 38.71
CA ILE A 155 -12.65 -26.13 38.84
C ILE A 155 -12.17 -26.92 40.06
N TYR A 156 -12.84 -26.79 41.21
CA TYR A 156 -12.31 -27.21 42.51
C TYR A 156 -13.08 -28.34 43.21
N SER A 157 -14.21 -28.83 42.66
CA SER A 157 -15.00 -29.91 43.28
C SER A 157 -14.90 -31.24 42.54
N THR A 158 -15.16 -32.34 43.26
CA THR A 158 -15.37 -33.69 42.70
C THR A 158 -16.68 -33.85 41.92
N SER A 159 -17.49 -32.78 41.80
CA SER A 159 -18.77 -32.75 41.06
C SER A 159 -18.67 -31.95 39.76
N LYS A 160 -17.47 -31.89 39.16
CA LYS A 160 -17.14 -31.10 37.97
C LYS A 160 -18.09 -31.31 36.80
N GLU A 161 -18.54 -32.54 36.57
CA GLU A 161 -19.43 -32.94 35.48
C GLU A 161 -20.85 -32.39 35.70
N LEU A 162 -21.35 -32.50 36.93
CA LEU A 162 -22.64 -31.94 37.34
C LEU A 162 -22.63 -30.41 37.29
N ALA A 163 -21.56 -29.78 37.79
CA ALA A 163 -21.38 -28.33 37.71
C ALA A 163 -21.28 -27.84 36.26
N SER A 164 -20.58 -28.59 35.39
CA SER A 164 -20.47 -28.28 33.96
C SER A 164 -21.82 -28.38 33.25
N ARG A 165 -22.63 -29.41 33.55
CA ARG A 165 -24.00 -29.51 33.01
C ARG A 165 -24.88 -28.37 33.50
N LEU A 166 -24.91 -28.12 34.81
CA LEU A 166 -25.74 -27.05 35.37
C LEU A 166 -25.36 -25.67 34.83
N GLN A 167 -24.08 -25.41 34.54
CA GLN A 167 -23.65 -24.19 33.84
C GLN A 167 -24.14 -24.11 32.39
N ILE A 168 -24.18 -25.23 31.66
CA ILE A 168 -24.80 -25.29 30.31
C ILE A 168 -26.31 -25.02 30.42
N ASP A 169 -26.99 -25.61 31.41
CA ASP A 169 -28.42 -25.41 31.64
C ASP A 169 -28.73 -23.97 32.13
N GLN A 170 -27.78 -23.30 32.81
CA GLN A 170 -27.87 -21.88 33.15
C GLN A 170 -27.85 -20.99 31.91
N VAL A 171 -26.91 -21.22 30.97
CA VAL A 171 -26.85 -20.45 29.72
C VAL A 171 -28.11 -20.68 28.87
N LYS A 172 -28.65 -21.91 28.81
CA LYS A 172 -29.97 -22.19 28.19
C LYS A 172 -31.11 -21.41 28.87
N HIS A 173 -31.09 -21.30 30.20
CA HIS A 173 -32.08 -20.52 30.95
C HIS A 173 -31.98 -19.04 30.58
N TRP A 174 -30.79 -18.45 30.56
CA TRP A 174 -30.54 -17.07 30.14
C TRP A 174 -31.02 -16.78 28.72
N VAL A 175 -30.79 -17.70 27.77
CA VAL A 175 -31.32 -17.59 26.39
C VAL A 175 -32.84 -17.63 26.41
N ARG A 176 -33.46 -18.53 27.20
CA ARG A 176 -34.92 -18.65 27.29
C ARG A 176 -35.59 -17.39 27.86
N VAL A 177 -35.02 -16.78 28.90
CA VAL A 177 -35.63 -15.62 29.59
C VAL A 177 -35.24 -14.27 29.00
N GLY A 178 -34.29 -14.22 28.07
CA GLY A 178 -33.87 -12.98 27.43
C GLY A 178 -32.95 -12.10 28.30
N LYS A 179 -32.04 -12.70 29.09
CA LYS A 179 -31.12 -11.95 29.95
C LYS A 179 -30.22 -11.02 29.11
N ASP A 180 -29.89 -9.86 29.65
CA ASP A 180 -29.12 -8.84 28.95
C ASP A 180 -27.68 -9.34 28.64
N PRO A 181 -27.23 -9.33 27.37
CA PRO A 181 -25.85 -9.60 27.00
C PRO A 181 -24.81 -8.76 27.76
N ASP A 182 -25.11 -7.52 28.17
CA ASP A 182 -24.19 -6.69 28.97
C ASP A 182 -23.98 -7.25 30.38
N GLU A 183 -24.97 -7.91 30.98
CA GLU A 183 -24.81 -8.64 32.24
C GLU A 183 -23.95 -9.87 32.02
N VAL A 184 -24.27 -10.70 31.01
CA VAL A 184 -23.53 -11.93 30.73
C VAL A 184 -22.06 -11.64 30.33
N PHE A 185 -21.79 -10.49 29.70
CA PHE A 185 -20.43 -10.01 29.42
C PHE A 185 -19.63 -9.75 30.69
N LYS A 186 -20.25 -9.12 31.70
CA LYS A 186 -19.65 -8.87 33.03
C LYS A 186 -19.48 -10.16 33.85
N LEU A 187 -20.47 -11.06 33.81
CA LEU A 187 -20.40 -12.38 34.47
C LEU A 187 -19.22 -13.22 33.99
N TYR A 188 -18.89 -13.11 32.70
CA TYR A 188 -17.73 -13.77 32.09
C TYR A 188 -16.42 -12.96 32.28
N SER A 189 -16.45 -11.90 33.09
CA SER A 189 -15.36 -10.97 33.39
C SER A 189 -14.76 -10.25 32.17
N LEU A 190 -15.46 -10.23 31.03
CA LEU A 190 -14.91 -9.79 29.74
C LEU A 190 -14.61 -8.28 29.69
N ASN A 191 -15.29 -7.49 30.52
CA ASN A 191 -14.99 -6.08 30.80
C ASN A 191 -13.57 -5.84 31.35
N SER A 192 -12.89 -6.88 31.84
CA SER A 192 -11.51 -6.82 32.32
C SER A 192 -10.47 -7.39 31.33
N ALA A 193 -10.91 -7.99 30.21
CA ALA A 193 -10.02 -8.74 29.30
C ALA A 193 -9.07 -7.86 28.47
N GLY A 194 -9.33 -6.56 28.35
CA GLY A 194 -8.48 -5.60 27.64
C GLY A 194 -8.20 -6.03 26.19
N ARG A 195 -6.94 -5.92 25.74
CA ARG A 195 -6.50 -6.38 24.40
C ARG A 195 -6.49 -7.92 24.24
N GLY A 196 -6.74 -8.67 25.32
CA GLY A 196 -6.84 -10.14 25.30
C GLY A 196 -8.22 -10.67 24.90
N LEU A 197 -9.24 -9.80 24.79
CA LEU A 197 -10.65 -10.18 24.64
C LEU A 197 -10.90 -11.28 23.59
N LEU A 198 -10.45 -11.09 22.34
CA LEU A 198 -10.72 -12.02 21.24
C LEU A 198 -9.99 -13.36 21.34
N ARG A 199 -9.07 -13.50 22.32
CA ARG A 199 -8.38 -14.76 22.66
C ARG A 199 -9.04 -15.47 23.85
N SER A 200 -10.03 -14.86 24.49
CA SER A 200 -10.77 -15.46 25.59
C SER A 200 -11.78 -16.48 25.08
N SER A 201 -11.69 -17.72 25.54
CA SER A 201 -12.72 -18.74 25.32
C SER A 201 -14.10 -18.31 25.87
N GLN A 202 -14.11 -17.45 26.89
CA GLN A 202 -15.33 -16.86 27.42
C GLN A 202 -15.93 -15.82 26.46
N PHE A 203 -15.13 -15.12 25.65
CA PHE A 203 -15.65 -14.25 24.59
C PHE A 203 -16.30 -15.08 23.47
N SER A 204 -15.72 -16.24 23.13
CA SER A 204 -16.38 -17.21 22.23
C SER A 204 -17.70 -17.73 22.81
N ALA A 205 -17.76 -18.00 24.12
CA ALA A 205 -18.99 -18.42 24.79
C ALA A 205 -20.05 -17.29 24.84
N TRP A 206 -19.65 -16.04 25.06
CA TRP A 206 -20.56 -14.89 25.07
C TRP A 206 -21.07 -14.54 23.67
N THR A 207 -20.19 -14.51 22.66
CA THR A 207 -20.62 -14.27 21.28
C THR A 207 -21.52 -15.40 20.74
N LYS A 208 -21.35 -16.65 21.22
CA LYS A 208 -22.34 -17.72 20.97
C LYS A 208 -23.64 -17.51 21.75
N TYR A 209 -23.59 -17.06 23.00
CA TYR A 209 -24.79 -16.73 23.77
C TYR A 209 -25.66 -15.69 23.05
N VAL A 210 -25.04 -14.65 22.47
CA VAL A 210 -25.76 -13.63 21.68
C VAL A 210 -26.33 -14.22 20.37
N ASP A 211 -25.63 -15.15 19.71
CA ASP A 211 -26.18 -15.87 18.54
C ASP A 211 -27.42 -16.70 18.93
N ASP A 212 -27.32 -17.49 20.01
CA ASP A 212 -28.40 -18.34 20.51
C ASP A 212 -29.61 -17.53 21.00
N LEU A 213 -29.36 -16.32 21.53
CA LEU A 213 -30.37 -15.35 21.95
C LEU A 213 -31.08 -14.73 20.72
N ASN A 214 -30.33 -14.28 19.72
CA ASN A 214 -30.85 -13.75 18.45
C ASN A 214 -31.61 -14.81 17.63
N ALA A 215 -31.26 -16.08 17.76
CA ALA A 215 -31.99 -17.20 17.17
C ALA A 215 -33.30 -17.54 17.91
N LYS A 216 -33.55 -16.94 19.10
CA LYS A 216 -34.66 -17.28 19.97
C LYS A 216 -35.71 -16.18 20.18
N HIS A 217 -35.33 -14.91 20.03
CA HIS A 217 -36.21 -13.74 20.22
C HIS A 217 -36.24 -12.84 19.00
N GLU A 218 -37.28 -12.02 18.89
CA GLU A 218 -37.39 -11.01 17.83
C GLU A 218 -36.56 -9.76 18.17
N GLY A 219 -35.90 -9.18 17.16
CA GLY A 219 -34.98 -8.05 17.30
C GLY A 219 -33.54 -8.50 17.44
N ALA A 220 -32.74 -8.37 16.37
CA ALA A 220 -31.35 -8.80 16.35
C ALA A 220 -30.44 -7.90 17.19
N ILE A 221 -29.94 -8.43 18.30
CA ILE A 221 -29.03 -7.75 19.23
C ILE A 221 -27.61 -7.82 18.67
N SER A 222 -26.98 -6.66 18.49
CA SER A 222 -25.57 -6.59 18.09
C SER A 222 -24.64 -6.68 19.31
N ILE A 223 -23.47 -7.28 19.13
CA ILE A 223 -22.39 -7.27 20.13
C ILE A 223 -21.69 -5.90 20.25
N ILE A 224 -21.86 -5.00 19.27
CA ILE A 224 -21.09 -3.76 19.17
C ILE A 224 -21.42 -2.73 20.28
N PRO A 225 -22.68 -2.50 20.69
CA PRO A 225 -23.01 -1.61 21.82
C PRO A 225 -22.33 -2.00 23.14
N THR A 226 -22.29 -3.30 23.47
CA THR A 226 -21.55 -3.82 24.64
C THR A 226 -20.06 -3.50 24.56
N LEU A 227 -19.46 -3.73 23.39
CA LEU A 227 -18.03 -3.53 23.18
C LEU A 227 -17.63 -2.05 23.17
N ARG A 228 -18.45 -1.17 22.61
CA ARG A 228 -18.25 0.29 22.61
C ARG A 228 -18.23 0.92 24.02
N LYS A 229 -18.70 0.22 25.06
CA LYS A 229 -18.58 0.65 26.47
C LYS A 229 -17.14 0.55 27.00
N TYR A 230 -16.24 -0.16 26.31
CA TYR A 230 -14.88 -0.44 26.76
C TYR A 230 -13.79 -0.14 25.72
N TYR A 231 -14.14 0.00 24.43
CA TYR A 231 -13.21 0.13 23.31
C TYR A 231 -13.72 1.10 22.25
N SER A 232 -12.82 1.83 21.59
CA SER A 232 -13.18 2.58 20.37
C SER A 232 -13.32 1.62 19.18
N ASP A 233 -14.12 1.98 18.16
CA ASP A 233 -14.26 1.15 16.96
C ASP A 233 -12.92 0.93 16.24
N ALA A 234 -12.06 1.95 16.21
CA ALA A 234 -10.71 1.84 15.66
C ALA A 234 -9.88 0.81 16.44
N ASP A 235 -10.07 0.66 17.75
CA ASP A 235 -9.38 -0.36 18.56
C ASP A 235 -10.04 -1.74 18.44
N LEU A 236 -11.37 -1.81 18.33
CA LEU A 236 -12.08 -3.06 18.00
C LEU A 236 -11.62 -3.62 16.66
N PHE A 237 -11.46 -2.78 15.64
CA PHE A 237 -10.87 -3.22 14.38
C PHE A 237 -9.39 -3.62 14.51
N LYS A 238 -8.54 -2.86 15.22
CA LYS A 238 -7.14 -3.27 15.47
C LYS A 238 -7.06 -4.63 16.15
N MET A 239 -7.98 -4.95 17.06
CA MET A 239 -8.09 -6.27 17.69
C MET A 239 -8.58 -7.32 16.69
N ALA A 240 -9.62 -7.03 15.90
CA ALA A 240 -10.11 -7.91 14.84
C ALA A 240 -9.00 -8.27 13.83
N GLU A 241 -8.23 -7.29 13.35
CA GLU A 241 -7.09 -7.47 12.46
C GLU A 241 -5.98 -8.31 13.13
N ALA A 242 -5.61 -8.00 14.37
CA ALA A 242 -4.63 -8.80 15.13
C ALA A 242 -5.10 -10.25 15.37
N ALA A 243 -6.41 -10.51 15.43
CA ALA A 243 -6.98 -11.85 15.53
C ALA A 243 -7.06 -12.57 14.18
N LYS A 244 -7.42 -11.88 13.08
CA LYS A 244 -7.43 -12.44 11.70
C LYS A 244 -6.07 -12.99 11.28
N ASN A 245 -4.99 -12.40 11.78
CA ASN A 245 -3.60 -12.79 11.49
C ASN A 245 -3.07 -13.93 12.40
N VAL A 246 -3.88 -14.49 13.29
CA VAL A 246 -3.54 -15.67 14.10
C VAL A 246 -4.55 -16.78 13.84
N TYR A 247 -4.10 -17.95 13.38
CA TYR A 247 -4.96 -19.04 12.90
C TYR A 247 -6.12 -19.38 13.86
N ASP A 248 -5.80 -19.63 15.14
CA ASP A 248 -6.77 -20.05 16.17
C ASP A 248 -7.85 -19.00 16.48
N PHE A 249 -7.58 -17.72 16.20
CA PHE A 249 -8.49 -16.60 16.50
C PHE A 249 -9.08 -15.96 15.23
N LYS A 250 -8.75 -16.47 14.05
CA LYS A 250 -9.13 -15.87 12.76
C LYS A 250 -10.64 -15.78 12.57
N SER A 251 -11.37 -16.81 12.98
CA SER A 251 -12.85 -16.83 12.96
C SER A 251 -13.46 -15.73 13.84
N MET A 252 -12.88 -15.47 15.02
CA MET A 252 -13.35 -14.43 15.94
C MET A 252 -13.01 -13.03 15.44
N GLY A 253 -11.84 -12.85 14.83
CA GLY A 253 -11.45 -11.61 14.15
C GLY A 253 -12.40 -11.26 12.99
N LEU A 254 -12.74 -12.25 12.15
CA LEU A 254 -13.74 -12.09 11.09
C LEU A 254 -15.13 -11.76 11.67
N LYS A 255 -15.61 -12.50 12.67
CA LYS A 255 -16.92 -12.24 13.28
C LYS A 255 -17.05 -10.83 13.86
N LEU A 256 -16.01 -10.30 14.50
CA LEU A 256 -16.04 -8.91 15.00
C LEU A 256 -16.06 -7.89 13.86
N GLU A 257 -15.26 -8.10 12.80
CA GLU A 257 -15.26 -7.22 11.63
C GLU A 257 -16.63 -7.19 10.94
N ASP A 258 -17.24 -8.36 10.70
CA ASP A 258 -18.57 -8.45 10.11
C ASP A 258 -19.64 -7.82 11.02
N SER A 259 -19.51 -7.97 12.34
CA SER A 259 -20.40 -7.33 13.32
C SER A 259 -20.29 -5.80 13.32
N LEU A 260 -19.08 -5.25 13.17
CA LEU A 260 -18.85 -3.80 13.03
C LEU A 260 -19.50 -3.27 11.74
N VAL A 261 -19.24 -3.92 10.60
CA VAL A 261 -19.79 -3.53 9.30
C VAL A 261 -21.33 -3.58 9.32
N GLN A 262 -21.92 -4.68 9.78
CA GLN A 262 -23.38 -4.81 9.86
C GLN A 262 -24.01 -3.83 10.87
N PHE A 263 -23.33 -3.53 11.99
CA PHE A 263 -23.80 -2.50 12.93
C PHE A 263 -23.87 -1.12 12.25
N TRP A 264 -22.79 -0.67 11.60
CA TRP A 264 -22.78 0.63 10.91
C TRP A 264 -23.82 0.69 9.78
N ILE A 265 -24.04 -0.40 9.04
CA ILE A 265 -25.06 -0.46 7.98
C ILE A 265 -26.48 -0.31 8.57
N ASN A 266 -26.79 -1.00 9.66
CA ASN A 266 -28.09 -0.91 10.32
C ASN A 266 -28.33 0.46 10.98
N ASP A 267 -27.27 1.08 11.51
CA ASP A 267 -27.22 2.47 12.01
C ASP A 267 -27.24 3.53 10.88
N LYS A 268 -27.37 3.09 9.61
CA LYS A 268 -27.44 3.92 8.39
C LYS A 268 -26.28 4.91 8.25
N GLN A 269 -25.12 4.53 8.78
CA GLN A 269 -23.90 5.32 8.77
C GLN A 269 -23.44 5.59 7.34
N THR A 270 -22.82 6.74 7.09
CA THR A 270 -22.22 7.06 5.80
C THR A 270 -20.72 6.73 5.83
N PRO A 271 -20.10 6.36 4.68
CA PRO A 271 -18.65 6.18 4.61
C PRO A 271 -17.87 7.40 5.12
N VAL A 272 -18.44 8.59 4.92
CA VAL A 272 -17.94 9.89 5.39
C VAL A 272 -17.87 9.99 6.92
N LYS A 273 -18.82 9.36 7.64
CA LYS A 273 -18.80 9.29 9.10
C LYS A 273 -17.93 8.14 9.60
N VAL A 274 -17.96 6.97 8.95
CA VAL A 274 -17.07 5.84 9.27
C VAL A 274 -15.59 6.22 9.10
N LEU A 275 -15.21 6.95 8.06
CA LEU A 275 -13.84 7.47 7.89
C LEU A 275 -13.36 8.25 9.13
N LYS A 276 -14.23 9.08 9.72
CA LYS A 276 -13.95 9.84 10.95
C LYS A 276 -13.91 8.95 12.19
N GLU A 277 -14.85 8.00 12.33
CA GLU A 277 -14.88 7.03 13.44
C GLU A 277 -13.61 6.14 13.44
N LEU A 278 -13.06 5.82 12.26
CA LEU A 278 -11.78 5.12 12.07
C LEU A 278 -10.53 6.01 12.18
N GLN A 279 -10.69 7.33 12.34
CA GLN A 279 -9.61 8.32 12.47
C GLN A 279 -8.61 8.32 11.30
N LEU A 280 -9.07 7.99 10.09
CA LEU A 280 -8.24 7.99 8.88
C LEU A 280 -7.98 9.43 8.39
N GLY A 281 -6.77 9.68 7.87
CA GLY A 281 -6.34 11.00 7.40
C GLY A 281 -5.80 10.97 5.97
N VAL A 282 -5.41 12.13 5.43
CA VAL A 282 -4.68 12.20 4.15
C VAL A 282 -3.18 12.12 4.42
N THR A 283 -2.71 10.88 4.62
CA THR A 283 -1.30 10.55 4.91
C THR A 283 -0.89 9.24 4.23
N VAL A 284 0.41 9.07 3.97
CA VAL A 284 0.96 7.82 3.40
C VAL A 284 0.68 6.62 4.32
N GLU A 285 0.69 6.83 5.64
CA GLU A 285 0.34 5.79 6.61
C GLU A 285 -1.13 5.37 6.56
N THR A 286 -2.04 6.23 6.10
CA THR A 286 -3.43 5.84 5.85
C THR A 286 -3.54 4.86 4.68
N LEU A 287 -2.75 5.05 3.62
CA LEU A 287 -2.70 4.14 2.47
C LEU A 287 -2.07 2.78 2.80
N LYS A 288 -1.25 2.71 3.85
CA LYS A 288 -0.70 1.46 4.43
C LYS A 288 -1.62 0.81 5.46
N SER A 289 -2.64 1.52 5.95
CA SER A 289 -3.41 1.10 7.12
C SER A 289 -4.46 0.04 6.76
N PRO A 290 -4.57 -1.07 7.53
CA PRO A 290 -5.64 -2.06 7.31
C PRO A 290 -7.04 -1.48 7.53
N LEU A 291 -7.16 -0.35 8.25
CA LEU A 291 -8.41 0.42 8.40
C LEU A 291 -8.96 0.92 7.05
N LEU A 292 -8.11 1.13 6.03
CA LEU A 292 -8.56 1.48 4.69
C LEU A 292 -9.31 0.32 4.01
N GLY A 293 -8.88 -0.93 4.25
CA GLY A 293 -9.58 -2.13 3.79
C GLY A 293 -10.94 -2.32 4.47
N LEU A 294 -11.07 -1.91 5.74
CA LEU A 294 -12.37 -1.87 6.42
C LEU A 294 -13.29 -0.81 5.80
N LEU A 295 -12.78 0.39 5.54
CA LEU A 295 -13.54 1.45 4.89
C LEU A 295 -14.02 1.03 3.49
N ALA A 296 -13.19 0.31 2.72
CA ALA A 296 -13.58 -0.28 1.45
C ALA A 296 -14.75 -1.27 1.62
N LYS A 297 -14.58 -2.29 2.47
CA LYS A 297 -15.60 -3.32 2.75
C LYS A 297 -16.92 -2.72 3.25
N PHE A 298 -16.86 -1.68 4.09
CA PHE A 298 -18.04 -0.94 4.53
C PHE A 298 -18.70 -0.15 3.38
N THR A 299 -17.91 0.53 2.54
CA THR A 299 -18.40 1.31 1.40
C THR A 299 -19.10 0.42 0.38
N ASP A 300 -18.57 -0.77 0.11
CA ASP A 300 -19.21 -1.76 -0.76
C ASP A 300 -20.54 -2.26 -0.20
N ALA A 301 -20.57 -2.62 1.10
CA ALA A 301 -21.81 -3.02 1.78
C ALA A 301 -22.86 -1.89 1.77
N TYR A 302 -22.44 -0.65 1.98
CA TYR A 302 -23.29 0.54 1.95
C TYR A 302 -23.87 0.78 0.56
N ASN A 303 -23.05 0.64 -0.49
CA ASN A 303 -23.49 0.76 -1.88
C ASN A 303 -24.53 -0.31 -2.25
N VAL A 304 -24.32 -1.57 -1.84
CA VAL A 304 -25.28 -2.66 -2.06
C VAL A 304 -26.59 -2.40 -1.31
N GLN A 305 -26.53 -2.11 -0.01
CA GLN A 305 -27.72 -1.99 0.83
C GLN A 305 -28.59 -0.79 0.47
N PHE A 306 -27.98 0.37 0.19
CA PHE A 306 -28.69 1.63 -0.07
C PHE A 306 -28.76 2.01 -1.55
N GLN A 307 -28.39 1.08 -2.44
CA GLN A 307 -28.36 1.24 -3.91
C GLN A 307 -27.58 2.50 -4.34
N LYS A 308 -26.46 2.75 -3.65
CA LYS A 308 -25.54 3.86 -3.93
C LYS A 308 -24.36 3.40 -4.79
N LYS A 309 -23.54 4.36 -5.23
CA LYS A 309 -22.32 4.14 -6.00
C LYS A 309 -21.16 4.99 -5.45
N THR A 310 -21.19 5.34 -4.16
CA THR A 310 -20.18 6.25 -3.60
C THR A 310 -18.85 5.53 -3.44
N THR A 311 -17.77 6.23 -3.74
CA THR A 311 -16.42 5.67 -3.76
C THR A 311 -15.62 6.06 -2.53
N MET A 312 -14.53 5.34 -2.24
CA MET A 312 -13.57 5.78 -1.22
C MET A 312 -12.98 7.15 -1.60
N ILE A 313 -12.69 7.40 -2.89
CA ILE A 313 -12.09 8.67 -3.31
C ILE A 313 -13.04 9.87 -3.12
N GLU A 314 -14.34 9.73 -3.36
CA GLU A 314 -15.35 10.72 -2.96
C GLU A 314 -15.35 10.93 -1.45
N THR A 315 -15.30 9.84 -0.69
CA THR A 315 -15.34 9.86 0.78
C THR A 315 -14.16 10.62 1.38
N PHE A 316 -12.95 10.43 0.84
CA PHE A 316 -11.77 11.24 1.19
C PHE A 316 -11.91 12.69 0.68
N THR A 317 -12.31 12.89 -0.57
CA THR A 317 -12.42 14.22 -1.19
C THR A 317 -13.40 15.13 -0.43
N HIS A 318 -14.54 14.60 0.00
CA HIS A 318 -15.54 15.33 0.78
C HIS A 318 -15.04 15.77 2.17
N ILE A 319 -14.05 15.09 2.76
CA ILE A 319 -13.47 15.47 4.06
C ILE A 319 -12.25 16.37 3.93
N PHE A 320 -11.41 16.16 2.91
CA PHE A 320 -10.07 16.77 2.83
C PHE A 320 -9.87 17.74 1.67
N GLY A 321 -10.75 17.73 0.66
CA GLY A 321 -10.65 18.51 -0.56
C GLY A 321 -9.78 17.87 -1.64
N ASP A 322 -10.15 18.11 -2.91
CA ASP A 322 -9.51 17.53 -4.10
C ASP A 322 -7.99 17.74 -4.14
N GLU A 323 -7.52 18.97 -3.88
CA GLU A 323 -6.09 19.34 -3.86
C GLU A 323 -5.29 18.41 -2.95
N LYS A 324 -5.72 18.22 -1.69
CA LYS A 324 -4.96 17.45 -0.69
C LYS A 324 -4.94 15.96 -1.01
N VAL A 325 -6.07 15.42 -1.47
CA VAL A 325 -6.20 14.02 -1.85
C VAL A 325 -5.36 13.72 -3.08
N ALA A 326 -5.46 14.55 -4.12
CA ALA A 326 -4.61 14.45 -5.31
C ALA A 326 -3.13 14.58 -4.96
N LYS A 327 -2.78 15.53 -4.07
CA LYS A 327 -1.39 15.78 -3.67
C LYS A 327 -0.78 14.56 -2.98
N LEU A 328 -1.47 13.98 -1.98
CA LEU A 328 -1.05 12.72 -1.37
C LEU A 328 -0.77 11.65 -2.44
N LEU A 329 -1.73 11.40 -3.33
CA LEU A 329 -1.59 10.38 -4.37
C LEU A 329 -0.41 10.66 -5.32
N THR A 330 -0.12 11.92 -5.63
CA THR A 330 1.06 12.30 -6.45
C THR A 330 2.40 12.16 -5.72
N THR A 331 2.44 12.36 -4.40
CA THR A 331 3.69 12.39 -3.60
C THR A 331 4.06 11.05 -2.93
N VAL A 332 3.32 9.97 -3.18
CA VAL A 332 3.61 8.65 -2.57
C VAL A 332 4.75 7.96 -3.32
N GLU A 333 5.98 8.19 -2.85
CA GLU A 333 7.16 7.44 -3.25
C GLU A 333 7.25 6.14 -2.42
N THR A 334 7.00 4.98 -3.05
CA THR A 334 7.07 3.68 -2.36
C THR A 334 7.35 2.53 -3.34
N ASN A 335 7.95 1.46 -2.80
CA ASN A 335 8.19 0.21 -3.51
C ASN A 335 7.25 -0.92 -3.03
N ASP A 336 6.33 -0.65 -2.10
CA ASP A 336 5.28 -1.59 -1.72
C ASP A 336 4.24 -1.69 -2.84
N ARG A 337 4.23 -2.84 -3.53
CA ARG A 337 3.31 -3.13 -4.64
C ARG A 337 1.83 -2.95 -4.27
N LYS A 338 1.43 -3.19 -3.02
CA LYS A 338 0.05 -2.98 -2.57
C LYS A 338 -0.28 -1.49 -2.50
N VAL A 339 0.62 -0.68 -1.96
CA VAL A 339 0.42 0.78 -1.85
C VAL A 339 0.47 1.41 -3.25
N VAL A 340 1.36 0.96 -4.14
CA VAL A 340 1.37 1.37 -5.55
C VAL A 340 0.02 1.06 -6.21
N GLN A 341 -0.50 -0.17 -6.08
CA GLN A 341 -1.81 -0.54 -6.63
C GLN A 341 -2.93 0.35 -6.08
N ILE A 342 -3.00 0.55 -4.76
CA ILE A 342 -4.00 1.43 -4.11
C ILE A 342 -3.89 2.86 -4.64
N VAL A 343 -2.69 3.39 -4.84
CA VAL A 343 -2.47 4.75 -5.40
C VAL A 343 -2.95 4.83 -6.85
N THR A 344 -2.61 3.87 -7.71
CA THR A 344 -3.06 3.86 -9.11
C THR A 344 -4.59 3.72 -9.21
N GLU A 345 -5.21 2.85 -8.40
CA GLU A 345 -6.67 2.68 -8.33
C GLU A 345 -7.37 3.94 -7.81
N MET A 346 -6.86 4.57 -6.75
CA MET A 346 -7.41 5.82 -6.21
C MET A 346 -7.24 7.00 -7.17
N LYS A 347 -6.13 7.08 -7.93
CA LYS A 347 -5.95 8.09 -9.00
C LYS A 347 -6.97 7.89 -10.11
N ALA A 348 -7.16 6.67 -10.59
CA ALA A 348 -8.13 6.39 -11.64
C ALA A 348 -9.56 6.72 -11.20
N ALA A 349 -9.94 6.32 -9.97
CA ALA A 349 -11.22 6.68 -9.39
C ALA A 349 -11.38 8.21 -9.22
N GLN A 350 -10.31 8.96 -8.91
CA GLN A 350 -10.38 10.43 -8.79
C GLN A 350 -10.73 11.09 -10.12
N LEU A 351 -10.10 10.64 -11.21
CA LEU A 351 -10.38 11.13 -12.55
C LEU A 351 -11.83 10.78 -12.97
N GLU A 352 -12.29 9.55 -12.73
CA GLU A 352 -13.67 9.14 -13.04
C GLU A 352 -14.72 9.85 -12.18
N MET A 353 -14.43 10.14 -10.90
CA MET A 353 -15.27 10.98 -10.04
C MET A 353 -15.45 12.38 -10.62
N TRP A 354 -14.39 13.00 -11.17
CA TRP A 354 -14.48 14.30 -11.82
C TRP A 354 -15.22 14.26 -13.17
N LEU A 355 -15.05 13.18 -13.97
CA LEU A 355 -15.80 12.99 -15.22
C LEU A 355 -17.31 12.80 -14.94
N SER A 356 -17.65 11.87 -14.04
CA SER A 356 -19.03 11.52 -13.72
C SER A 356 -19.80 12.61 -12.96
N SER A 357 -19.10 13.51 -12.25
CA SER A 357 -19.69 14.73 -11.69
C SER A 357 -19.79 15.89 -12.70
N GLY A 358 -19.45 15.67 -13.97
CA GLY A 358 -19.67 16.62 -15.06
C GLY A 358 -18.76 17.85 -15.02
N LYS A 359 -17.63 17.80 -14.31
CA LYS A 359 -16.66 18.90 -14.23
C LYS A 359 -16.05 19.18 -15.61
N SER A 360 -15.64 20.42 -15.83
CA SER A 360 -14.78 20.78 -16.96
C SER A 360 -13.30 20.67 -16.59
N VAL A 361 -12.44 20.70 -17.61
CA VAL A 361 -10.98 20.74 -17.43
C VAL A 361 -10.54 22.04 -16.71
N ASP A 362 -11.27 23.15 -16.85
CA ASP A 362 -11.02 24.38 -16.07
C ASP A 362 -11.49 24.26 -14.61
N ASP A 363 -12.58 23.55 -14.32
CA ASP A 363 -12.99 23.27 -12.93
C ASP A 363 -11.91 22.47 -12.19
N VAL A 364 -11.37 21.43 -12.82
CA VAL A 364 -10.28 20.62 -12.23
C VAL A 364 -8.97 21.41 -12.14
N TYR A 365 -8.69 22.34 -13.06
CA TYR A 365 -7.54 23.26 -12.94
C TYR A 365 -7.64 24.11 -11.64
N ASN A 366 -8.83 24.64 -11.37
CA ASN A 366 -9.10 25.45 -10.19
C ASN A 366 -9.15 24.62 -8.89
N LEU A 367 -9.75 23.42 -8.92
CA LEU A 367 -9.82 22.51 -7.76
C LEU A 367 -8.45 21.96 -7.34
N LEU A 368 -7.51 21.84 -8.29
CA LEU A 368 -6.11 21.48 -8.03
C LEU A 368 -5.22 22.70 -7.72
N ASN A 369 -5.80 23.89 -7.60
CA ASN A 369 -5.11 25.11 -7.16
C ASN A 369 -3.82 25.39 -7.98
N LEU A 370 -3.90 25.17 -9.30
CA LEU A 370 -2.76 25.35 -10.20
C LEU A 370 -2.44 26.84 -10.38
N PRO A 371 -1.15 27.22 -10.55
CA PRO A 371 -0.73 28.62 -10.49
C PRO A 371 -1.46 29.48 -11.54
N HIS A 372 -2.06 30.60 -11.10
CA HIS A 372 -2.94 31.39 -11.95
C HIS A 372 -2.36 31.73 -13.34
N LYS A 373 -3.24 31.71 -14.34
CA LYS A 373 -2.97 31.92 -15.76
C LYS A 373 -2.36 33.31 -16.00
N GLY A 374 -1.04 33.45 -15.86
CA GLY A 374 -0.32 34.73 -15.95
C GLY A 374 1.08 34.79 -15.30
N PHE A 375 1.48 33.82 -14.48
CA PHE A 375 2.85 33.75 -13.93
C PHE A 375 3.84 33.04 -14.87
N LEU A 376 5.15 33.18 -14.59
CA LEU A 376 6.26 32.68 -15.44
C LEU A 376 6.86 31.33 -14.96
N TYR A 377 6.18 30.62 -14.07
CA TYR A 377 6.64 29.34 -13.53
C TYR A 377 6.54 28.21 -14.55
N ASP A 378 7.46 27.25 -14.47
CA ASP A 378 7.36 25.97 -15.18
C ASP A 378 6.21 25.16 -14.55
N LEU A 379 5.16 24.84 -15.32
CA LEU A 379 3.98 24.16 -14.77
C LEU A 379 4.32 22.75 -14.23
N ARG A 380 5.42 22.15 -14.68
CA ARG A 380 5.89 20.82 -14.27
C ARG A 380 6.49 20.82 -12.86
N GLU A 381 6.83 21.98 -12.30
CA GLU A 381 7.23 22.11 -10.88
C GLU A 381 6.05 21.88 -9.93
N ASN A 382 4.81 22.03 -10.39
CA ASN A 382 3.63 21.69 -9.60
C ASN A 382 3.30 20.19 -9.71
N SER A 383 3.38 19.46 -8.59
CA SER A 383 3.12 18.01 -8.54
C SER A 383 1.72 17.58 -8.99
N LEU A 384 0.75 18.51 -9.05
CA LEU A 384 -0.62 18.27 -9.50
C LEU A 384 -0.83 18.52 -11.00
N PHE A 385 0.11 19.16 -11.70
CA PHE A 385 0.03 19.38 -13.14
C PHE A 385 -0.09 18.06 -13.95
N PRO A 386 0.67 16.99 -13.63
CA PRO A 386 0.44 15.66 -14.23
C PRO A 386 -0.99 15.15 -14.04
N THR A 387 -1.59 15.35 -12.87
CA THR A 387 -2.98 14.91 -12.58
C THR A 387 -3.99 15.69 -13.42
N TRP A 388 -3.81 16.99 -13.59
CA TRP A 388 -4.64 17.81 -14.46
C TRP A 388 -4.49 17.44 -15.95
N ILE A 389 -3.27 17.18 -16.41
CA ILE A 389 -3.00 16.69 -17.77
C ILE A 389 -3.67 15.33 -18.01
N ALA A 390 -3.59 14.40 -17.06
CA ALA A 390 -4.28 13.12 -17.14
C ALA A 390 -5.81 13.28 -17.21
N TYR A 391 -6.37 14.23 -16.44
CA TYR A 391 -7.80 14.55 -16.52
C TYR A 391 -8.21 15.15 -17.86
N MET A 392 -7.45 16.13 -18.38
CA MET A 392 -7.67 16.70 -19.71
C MET A 392 -7.63 15.63 -20.81
N GLY A 393 -6.67 14.70 -20.72
CA GLY A 393 -6.57 13.55 -21.59
C GLY A 393 -7.83 12.69 -21.57
N ALA A 394 -8.26 12.26 -20.37
CA ALA A 394 -9.45 11.43 -20.21
C ALA A 394 -10.74 12.13 -20.67
N PHE A 395 -10.93 13.40 -20.29
CA PHE A 395 -12.09 14.21 -20.69
C PHE A 395 -12.16 14.41 -22.22
N SER A 396 -11.01 14.53 -22.90
CA SER A 396 -10.95 14.74 -24.35
C SER A 396 -11.37 13.52 -25.19
N ILE A 397 -11.51 12.33 -24.60
CA ILE A 397 -12.00 11.13 -25.31
C ILE A 397 -13.49 11.25 -25.64
N GLU A 398 -14.29 11.77 -24.71
CA GLU A 398 -15.73 12.00 -24.90
C GLU A 398 -16.05 13.44 -25.33
N ASN A 399 -15.14 14.38 -25.14
CA ASN A 399 -15.36 15.81 -25.36
C ASN A 399 -14.21 16.52 -26.13
N PRO A 400 -13.73 16.00 -27.28
CA PRO A 400 -12.56 16.55 -27.99
C PRO A 400 -12.75 18.01 -28.43
N ASP A 401 -13.96 18.38 -28.86
CA ASP A 401 -14.27 19.76 -29.31
C ASP A 401 -14.19 20.77 -28.16
N LYS A 402 -14.65 20.40 -26.96
CA LYS A 402 -14.58 21.27 -25.77
C LYS A 402 -13.14 21.50 -25.34
N VAL A 403 -12.28 20.47 -25.42
CA VAL A 403 -10.85 20.61 -25.14
C VAL A 403 -10.14 21.39 -26.23
N THR A 404 -10.54 21.24 -27.49
CA THR A 404 -10.07 22.06 -28.62
C THR A 404 -10.39 23.55 -28.41
N GLN A 405 -11.63 23.87 -28.02
CA GLN A 405 -12.04 25.23 -27.68
C GLN A 405 -11.27 25.78 -26.47
N LEU A 406 -11.06 24.95 -25.43
CA LEU A 406 -10.27 25.33 -24.27
C LEU A 406 -8.81 25.63 -24.63
N LEU A 407 -8.13 24.75 -25.37
CA LEU A 407 -6.75 24.97 -25.80
C LEU A 407 -6.62 26.26 -26.63
N SER A 408 -7.54 26.47 -27.58
CA SER A 408 -7.60 27.69 -28.41
C SER A 408 -7.81 28.95 -27.55
N THR A 409 -8.65 28.87 -26.51
CA THR A 409 -8.88 29.97 -25.57
C THR A 409 -7.63 30.23 -24.72
N LEU A 410 -7.04 29.19 -24.14
CA LEU A 410 -5.85 29.26 -23.31
C LEU A 410 -4.64 29.84 -24.07
N VAL A 411 -4.48 29.57 -25.38
CA VAL A 411 -3.41 30.14 -26.23
C VAL A 411 -3.36 31.67 -26.18
N THR A 412 -4.52 32.31 -25.99
CA THR A 412 -4.68 33.78 -25.88
C THR A 412 -4.55 34.31 -24.45
N GLN A 413 -4.75 33.47 -23.44
CA GLN A 413 -4.81 33.87 -22.02
C GLN A 413 -3.51 33.57 -21.25
N LEU A 414 -2.76 32.55 -21.67
CA LEU A 414 -1.54 32.11 -21.00
C LEU A 414 -0.28 32.72 -21.62
N LYS A 415 0.67 33.07 -20.75
CA LYS A 415 2.06 33.34 -21.14
C LYS A 415 2.66 32.13 -21.86
N ASP A 416 3.60 32.42 -22.73
CA ASP A 416 3.86 31.55 -23.87
C ASP A 416 4.50 30.21 -23.49
N ARG A 417 5.52 30.19 -22.62
CA ARG A 417 6.19 28.93 -22.20
C ARG A 417 5.24 27.98 -21.43
N PRO A 418 4.46 28.42 -20.41
CA PRO A 418 3.41 27.59 -19.81
C PRO A 418 2.40 27.02 -20.82
N MET A 419 2.01 27.81 -21.84
CA MET A 419 1.13 27.33 -22.90
C MET A 419 1.79 26.26 -23.77
N MET A 420 3.04 26.46 -24.20
CA MET A 420 3.78 25.46 -24.99
C MET A 420 3.92 24.13 -24.25
N GLN A 421 4.08 24.15 -22.93
CA GLN A 421 4.09 22.95 -22.08
C GLN A 421 2.73 22.22 -22.04
N ILE A 422 1.62 22.96 -21.98
CA ILE A 422 0.27 22.36 -22.02
C ILE A 422 0.02 21.70 -23.37
N LEU A 423 0.39 22.36 -24.47
CA LEU A 423 0.23 21.80 -25.81
C LEU A 423 1.11 20.55 -26.00
N GLN A 424 2.37 20.61 -25.57
CA GLN A 424 3.31 19.50 -25.60
C GLN A 424 2.87 18.29 -24.74
N ALA A 425 2.12 18.53 -23.67
CA ALA A 425 1.45 17.48 -22.91
C ALA A 425 0.20 16.95 -23.63
N ALA A 426 -0.59 17.84 -24.26
CA ALA A 426 -1.80 17.49 -25.03
C ALA A 426 -1.50 16.67 -26.30
N GLU A 427 -0.32 16.84 -26.92
CA GLU A 427 0.16 16.01 -28.05
C GLU A 427 0.10 14.51 -27.75
N LYS A 428 0.18 14.09 -26.47
CA LYS A 428 0.18 12.69 -26.06
C LYS A 428 -1.19 12.01 -26.17
N PHE A 429 -2.27 12.77 -26.37
CA PHE A 429 -3.64 12.25 -26.43
C PHE A 429 -4.16 12.26 -27.89
N PRO A 430 -4.41 11.09 -28.52
CA PRO A 430 -4.78 11.01 -29.95
C PRO A 430 -6.02 11.82 -30.35
N SER A 431 -6.96 12.01 -29.42
CA SER A 431 -8.19 12.81 -29.54
C SER A 431 -7.95 14.30 -29.82
N ILE A 432 -6.81 14.86 -29.38
CA ILE A 432 -6.50 16.29 -29.47
C ILE A 432 -5.08 16.57 -30.02
N ASN A 433 -4.32 15.53 -30.36
CA ASN A 433 -2.95 15.63 -30.86
C ASN A 433 -2.81 16.62 -32.03
N SER A 434 -3.67 16.51 -33.05
CA SER A 434 -3.60 17.35 -34.25
C SER A 434 -3.76 18.84 -33.91
N VAL A 435 -4.77 19.17 -33.10
CA VAL A 435 -5.03 20.52 -32.59
C VAL A 435 -3.86 21.03 -31.76
N ALA A 436 -3.34 20.21 -30.84
CA ALA A 436 -2.22 20.56 -29.99
C ALA A 436 -0.96 20.89 -30.80
N VAL A 437 -0.61 20.06 -31.78
CA VAL A 437 0.48 20.31 -32.73
C VAL A 437 0.22 21.58 -33.53
N THR A 438 -0.98 21.77 -34.11
CA THR A 438 -1.28 22.98 -34.91
C THR A 438 -1.12 24.26 -34.10
N LEU A 439 -1.71 24.34 -32.90
CA LEU A 439 -1.61 25.52 -32.04
C LEU A 439 -0.16 25.77 -31.58
N GLN A 440 0.60 24.71 -31.29
CA GLN A 440 2.01 24.80 -30.88
C GLN A 440 2.88 25.32 -32.03
N LEU A 441 2.71 24.78 -33.24
CA LEU A 441 3.45 25.20 -34.43
C LEU A 441 3.11 26.64 -34.87
N GLN A 442 1.88 27.11 -34.64
CA GLN A 442 1.47 28.50 -34.86
C GLN A 442 2.09 29.44 -33.80
N LYS A 443 2.02 29.07 -32.51
CA LYS A 443 2.60 29.90 -31.44
C LYS A 443 4.13 29.96 -31.53
N ALA A 444 4.77 28.92 -32.05
CA ALA A 444 6.20 28.92 -32.40
C ALA A 444 6.55 29.91 -33.53
N GLU A 445 5.71 30.08 -34.55
CA GLU A 445 5.95 31.09 -35.61
C GLU A 445 5.98 32.51 -35.06
N ASN A 446 5.10 32.82 -34.09
CA ASN A 446 5.08 34.13 -33.45
C ASN A 446 6.41 34.45 -32.74
N PHE A 447 7.04 33.45 -32.10
CA PHE A 447 8.40 33.61 -31.55
C PHE A 447 9.44 33.77 -32.66
N PHE A 448 9.47 32.86 -33.64
CA PHE A 448 10.47 32.85 -34.71
C PHE A 448 10.42 34.13 -35.57
N ALA A 449 9.25 34.75 -35.71
CA ALA A 449 9.08 36.05 -36.37
C ALA A 449 9.76 37.22 -35.65
N THR A 450 10.05 37.11 -34.35
CA THR A 450 10.76 38.18 -33.59
C THR A 450 12.27 38.23 -33.85
N GLY A 451 12.86 37.21 -34.45
CA GLY A 451 14.32 37.11 -34.61
C GLY A 451 15.07 36.78 -33.30
N ILE A 452 14.39 36.23 -32.30
CA ILE A 452 14.98 35.71 -31.06
C ILE A 452 16.05 34.64 -31.33
N SER A 453 17.13 34.61 -30.54
CA SER A 453 18.26 33.68 -30.73
C SER A 453 17.79 32.22 -30.86
N PRO A 454 18.36 31.39 -31.75
CA PRO A 454 18.15 29.94 -31.78
C PRO A 454 18.17 29.25 -30.41
N TYR A 455 19.03 29.69 -29.47
CA TYR A 455 19.07 29.17 -28.11
C TYR A 455 17.83 29.56 -27.29
N ASP A 456 17.52 30.85 -27.19
CA ASP A 456 16.36 31.32 -26.40
C ASP A 456 15.05 30.87 -27.04
N ALA A 457 14.99 30.77 -28.37
CA ALA A 457 13.88 30.21 -29.14
C ALA A 457 13.56 28.78 -28.67
N PHE A 458 14.57 27.92 -28.51
CA PHE A 458 14.41 26.52 -28.10
C PHE A 458 13.74 26.43 -26.72
N THR A 459 14.16 27.24 -25.76
CA THR A 459 13.59 27.30 -24.42
C THR A 459 12.23 28.00 -24.37
N ALA A 460 12.01 29.03 -25.21
CA ALA A 460 10.76 29.76 -25.31
C ALA A 460 9.63 28.90 -25.91
N VAL A 461 9.93 28.07 -26.91
CA VAL A 461 9.00 27.06 -27.45
C VAL A 461 8.91 25.78 -26.61
N ALA A 462 9.57 25.73 -25.45
CA ALA A 462 9.60 24.59 -24.54
C ALA A 462 10.17 23.28 -25.13
N LEU A 463 11.08 23.36 -26.12
CA LEU A 463 11.78 22.18 -26.65
C LEU A 463 12.79 21.60 -25.65
N ASP A 464 13.26 22.39 -24.69
CA ASP A 464 14.03 21.93 -23.53
C ASP A 464 13.21 21.00 -22.60
N THR A 465 11.88 21.08 -22.64
CA THR A 465 10.99 20.30 -21.76
C THR A 465 10.40 19.05 -22.40
N ALA A 466 10.64 18.84 -23.70
CA ALA A 466 9.96 17.84 -24.54
C ALA A 466 10.28 16.37 -24.23
N GLY A 467 11.26 16.10 -23.35
CA GLY A 467 11.70 14.73 -23.02
C GLY A 467 12.38 14.03 -24.20
N ASP A 468 12.43 12.70 -24.16
CA ASP A 468 13.27 11.89 -25.07
C ASP A 468 12.87 11.97 -26.55
N ALA A 469 11.59 12.22 -26.83
CA ALA A 469 11.04 12.22 -28.18
C ALA A 469 11.32 13.50 -28.97
N VAL A 470 11.95 14.52 -28.35
CA VAL A 470 12.14 15.88 -28.89
C VAL A 470 12.61 15.91 -30.34
N LEU A 471 13.64 15.11 -30.68
CA LEU A 471 14.26 15.05 -32.01
C LEU A 471 13.33 14.51 -33.11
N THR A 472 12.16 13.98 -32.75
CA THR A 472 11.13 13.48 -33.67
C THR A 472 9.87 14.34 -33.70
N SER A 473 9.82 15.41 -32.89
CA SER A 473 8.67 16.31 -32.84
C SER A 473 8.56 17.20 -34.09
N PRO A 474 7.34 17.56 -34.54
CA PRO A 474 7.15 18.55 -35.59
C PRO A 474 7.75 19.91 -35.22
N LEU A 475 7.68 20.30 -33.94
CA LEU A 475 8.22 21.55 -33.43
C LEU A 475 9.74 21.61 -33.53
N PHE A 476 10.46 20.54 -33.17
CA PHE A 476 11.92 20.48 -33.34
C PHE A 476 12.32 20.62 -34.81
N THR A 477 11.56 20.01 -35.73
CA THR A 477 11.80 20.17 -37.17
C THR A 477 11.57 21.62 -37.62
N LYS A 478 10.50 22.27 -37.14
CA LYS A 478 10.20 23.67 -37.45
C LYS A 478 11.25 24.64 -36.86
N TRP A 479 11.75 24.33 -35.66
CA TRP A 479 12.84 25.06 -35.02
C TRP A 479 14.17 24.87 -35.76
N MET A 480 14.53 23.66 -36.20
CA MET A 480 15.73 23.45 -37.02
C MET A 480 15.71 24.30 -38.31
N ASN A 481 14.57 24.36 -39.00
CA ASN A 481 14.38 25.25 -40.15
C ASN A 481 14.55 26.72 -39.77
N TYR A 482 14.07 27.13 -38.59
CA TYR A 482 14.29 28.48 -38.06
C TYR A 482 15.78 28.77 -37.80
N VAL A 483 16.55 27.84 -37.21
CA VAL A 483 17.99 28.05 -36.99
C VAL A 483 18.74 28.20 -38.31
N GLU A 484 18.39 27.41 -39.33
CA GLU A 484 18.93 27.61 -40.67
C GLU A 484 18.62 29.01 -41.23
N ASP A 485 17.37 29.46 -41.15
CA ASP A 485 16.94 30.73 -41.72
C ASP A 485 17.41 31.95 -40.93
N PHE A 486 17.65 31.80 -39.62
CA PHE A 486 18.36 32.76 -38.78
C PHE A 486 19.82 32.87 -39.22
N ASN A 487 20.54 31.75 -39.34
CA ASN A 487 21.96 31.74 -39.75
C ASN A 487 22.16 32.21 -41.21
N LYS A 488 21.23 31.91 -42.12
CA LYS A 488 21.24 32.44 -43.51
C LYS A 488 21.18 33.97 -43.56
N LYS A 489 20.54 34.61 -42.57
CA LYS A 489 20.42 36.07 -42.41
C LYS A 489 21.61 36.66 -41.64
N ASN A 490 22.04 36.01 -40.56
CA ASN A 490 23.09 36.46 -39.63
C ASN A 490 24.48 35.90 -39.99
N ARG A 491 24.88 36.01 -41.26
CA ARG A 491 26.15 35.44 -41.74
C ARG A 491 27.37 36.05 -41.04
N GLY A 492 28.33 35.22 -40.65
CA GLY A 492 29.49 35.59 -39.84
C GLY A 492 29.20 35.69 -38.33
N ASN A 493 27.94 35.55 -37.91
CA ASN A 493 27.49 35.44 -36.52
C ASN A 493 26.53 34.24 -36.36
N GLU A 494 26.82 33.12 -37.04
CA GLU A 494 25.97 31.93 -37.04
C GLU A 494 25.90 31.27 -35.65
N GLU A 495 24.69 31.03 -35.15
CA GLU A 495 24.45 30.36 -33.88
C GLU A 495 24.39 28.83 -34.02
N SER A 496 24.81 28.12 -32.97
CA SER A 496 24.84 26.66 -32.96
C SER A 496 23.47 26.06 -32.68
N TRP A 497 22.97 25.23 -33.60
CA TRP A 497 21.79 24.40 -33.39
C TRP A 497 22.02 23.24 -32.39
N PHE A 498 23.28 22.90 -32.06
CA PHE A 498 23.58 21.79 -31.15
C PHE A 498 23.67 22.23 -29.67
N LEU A 499 24.15 23.45 -29.40
CA LEU A 499 24.29 23.98 -28.05
C LEU A 499 22.99 23.99 -27.22
N PRO A 500 21.80 24.28 -27.78
CA PRO A 500 20.54 24.23 -27.03
C PRO A 500 20.17 22.81 -26.60
N ILE A 501 20.41 21.81 -27.47
CA ILE A 501 20.19 20.40 -27.17
C ILE A 501 21.14 19.96 -26.05
N ARG A 502 22.45 20.18 -26.25
CA ARG A 502 23.51 19.83 -25.28
C ARG A 502 23.36 20.56 -23.94
N GLY A 503 22.88 21.80 -23.96
CA GLY A 503 22.72 22.64 -22.76
C GLY A 503 21.55 22.24 -21.88
N ASN A 504 20.45 21.73 -22.47
CA ASN A 504 19.23 21.40 -21.73
C ASN A 504 19.07 19.89 -21.44
N TYR A 505 19.78 19.00 -22.16
CA TYR A 505 19.60 17.55 -22.03
C TYR A 505 20.80 16.81 -21.44
N ASN A 506 20.63 16.33 -20.20
CA ASN A 506 21.61 15.55 -19.42
C ASN A 506 22.08 14.22 -20.07
N ASN A 507 21.41 13.73 -21.12
CA ASN A 507 21.80 12.51 -21.82
C ASN A 507 21.36 12.56 -23.31
N VAL A 508 22.16 13.24 -24.15
CA VAL A 508 21.90 13.36 -25.59
C VAL A 508 21.80 11.99 -26.29
N ASN A 509 22.56 10.98 -25.84
CA ASN A 509 22.50 9.62 -26.38
C ASN A 509 21.09 9.01 -26.28
N ARG A 510 20.39 9.22 -25.15
CA ARG A 510 19.02 8.72 -24.96
C ARG A 510 18.03 9.35 -25.96
N LEU A 511 18.30 10.57 -26.43
CA LEU A 511 17.54 11.21 -27.50
C LEU A 511 17.85 10.54 -28.85
N ILE A 512 19.14 10.32 -29.16
CA ILE A 512 19.61 9.65 -30.39
C ILE A 512 19.01 8.23 -30.47
N GLU A 513 19.10 7.45 -29.40
CA GLU A 513 18.54 6.09 -29.27
C GLU A 513 17.00 6.08 -29.41
N THR A 514 16.31 7.12 -28.91
CA THR A 514 14.85 7.24 -29.04
C THR A 514 14.46 7.64 -30.46
N ALA A 515 15.19 8.56 -31.08
CA ALA A 515 14.97 9.01 -32.45
C ALA A 515 15.26 7.92 -33.48
N ARG A 516 16.30 7.09 -33.29
CA ARG A 516 16.62 5.95 -34.18
C ARG A 516 15.54 4.86 -34.22
N LYS A 517 14.65 4.78 -33.23
CA LYS A 517 13.48 3.87 -33.25
C LYS A 517 12.40 4.30 -34.26
N ASN A 518 12.49 5.52 -34.79
CA ASN A 518 11.58 6.06 -35.80
C ASN A 518 12.34 6.30 -37.12
N PRO A 519 11.91 5.75 -38.27
CA PRO A 519 12.57 6.00 -39.55
C PRO A 519 12.70 7.49 -39.93
N LYS A 520 11.78 8.35 -39.47
CA LYS A 520 11.87 9.81 -39.64
C LYS A 520 12.92 10.45 -38.72
N GLY A 521 13.14 9.86 -37.54
CA GLY A 521 14.07 10.35 -36.52
C GLY A 521 15.52 9.94 -36.76
N ALA A 522 15.77 8.80 -37.41
CA ALA A 522 17.13 8.27 -37.64
C ALA A 522 18.09 9.30 -38.26
N LYS A 523 17.66 10.00 -39.32
CA LYS A 523 18.50 11.03 -39.98
C LYS A 523 18.85 12.21 -39.06
N ILE A 524 17.93 12.60 -38.17
CA ILE A 524 18.17 13.65 -37.17
C ILE A 524 19.10 13.12 -36.06
N ALA A 525 18.90 11.88 -35.63
CA ALA A 525 19.75 11.22 -34.65
C ALA A 525 21.22 11.16 -35.12
N ASP A 526 21.46 10.83 -36.39
CA ASP A 526 22.80 10.78 -36.98
C ASP A 526 23.43 12.18 -37.12
N MET A 527 22.63 13.23 -37.36
CA MET A 527 23.09 14.63 -37.30
C MET A 527 23.51 15.03 -35.88
N VAL A 528 22.71 14.67 -34.86
CA VAL A 528 22.97 14.97 -33.45
C VAL A 528 24.20 14.21 -32.94
N GLU A 529 24.33 12.92 -33.27
CA GLU A 529 25.53 12.12 -32.96
C GLU A 529 26.79 12.71 -33.60
N LYS A 530 26.70 13.11 -34.89
CA LYS A 530 27.82 13.76 -35.58
C LYS A 530 28.23 15.06 -34.89
N ALA A 531 27.28 15.95 -34.58
CA ALA A 531 27.58 17.21 -33.91
C ALA A 531 28.19 17.01 -32.51
N GLN A 532 27.72 16.00 -31.77
CA GLN A 532 28.28 15.59 -30.48
C GLN A 532 29.74 15.12 -30.60
N MET A 533 30.06 14.31 -31.62
CA MET A 533 31.45 13.93 -31.93
C MET A 533 32.32 15.13 -32.31
N GLU A 534 31.81 16.02 -33.16
CA GLU A 534 32.53 17.21 -33.64
C GLU A 534 32.80 18.21 -32.49
N GLU A 535 31.87 18.35 -31.54
CA GLU A 535 32.08 19.13 -30.31
C GLU A 535 33.16 18.49 -29.42
N TRP A 536 33.07 17.20 -29.11
CA TRP A 536 34.10 16.51 -28.31
C TRP A 536 35.48 16.65 -28.92
N LEU A 537 35.61 16.49 -30.25
CA LEU A 537 36.86 16.70 -30.99
C LEU A 537 37.32 18.17 -30.96
N THR A 538 36.43 19.14 -30.84
CA THR A 538 36.77 20.58 -30.80
C THR A 538 37.22 21.00 -29.40
N LEU A 539 36.56 20.50 -28.36
CA LEU A 539 36.97 20.62 -26.96
C LEU A 539 38.21 19.77 -26.60
N GLN A 540 38.76 19.02 -27.57
CA GLN A 540 39.89 18.09 -27.38
C GLN A 540 39.64 17.07 -26.25
N SER A 541 38.39 16.61 -26.11
CA SER A 541 37.94 15.71 -25.04
C SER A 541 38.73 14.40 -25.08
N PRO A 542 39.52 14.05 -24.05
CA PRO A 542 40.28 12.80 -24.03
C PRO A 542 39.35 11.59 -24.21
N PRO A 543 39.71 10.57 -25.03
CA PRO A 543 38.86 9.41 -25.27
C PRO A 543 38.37 8.70 -24.00
N LYS A 544 39.16 8.72 -22.92
CA LYS A 544 38.76 8.22 -21.60
C LYS A 544 37.54 8.94 -20.99
N HIS A 545 37.41 10.26 -21.18
CA HIS A 545 36.26 11.02 -20.69
C HIS A 545 35.02 10.76 -21.55
N VAL A 546 35.19 10.56 -22.86
CA VAL A 546 34.09 10.17 -23.75
C VAL A 546 33.62 8.75 -23.41
N PHE A 547 34.51 7.81 -23.10
CA PHE A 547 34.14 6.47 -22.62
C PHE A 547 33.25 6.52 -21.36
N HIS A 548 33.61 7.38 -20.40
CA HIS A 548 32.81 7.63 -19.19
C HIS A 548 31.47 8.31 -19.49
N PHE A 549 31.45 9.33 -20.36
CA PHE A 549 30.23 10.04 -20.76
C PHE A 549 29.22 9.10 -21.43
N LEU A 550 29.72 8.19 -22.28
CA LEU A 550 28.96 7.12 -22.92
C LEU A 550 28.57 5.97 -21.94
N LYS A 551 28.91 6.10 -20.65
CA LYS A 551 28.60 5.18 -19.53
C LYS A 551 29.17 3.76 -19.66
N LEU A 552 30.07 3.54 -20.62
CA LEU A 552 30.65 2.23 -20.94
C LEU A 552 31.38 1.59 -19.75
N ASN A 553 31.87 2.40 -18.80
CA ASN A 553 32.50 1.93 -17.56
C ASN A 553 31.56 1.17 -16.60
N ASN A 554 30.25 1.20 -16.81
CA ASN A 554 29.26 0.46 -16.01
C ASN A 554 28.85 -0.89 -16.66
N GLU A 555 29.05 -1.02 -17.98
CA GLU A 555 28.39 -2.02 -18.84
C GLU A 555 29.21 -3.31 -18.97
N ARG A 556 29.42 -4.04 -17.86
CA ARG A 556 30.40 -5.13 -17.79
C ARG A 556 30.22 -6.24 -18.84
N GLU A 557 29.12 -6.98 -18.77
CA GLU A 557 28.91 -8.20 -19.58
C GLU A 557 28.64 -7.89 -21.06
N ILE A 558 28.21 -6.65 -21.37
CA ILE A 558 27.80 -6.24 -22.72
C ILE A 558 28.72 -5.17 -23.34
N LEU A 559 29.85 -4.82 -22.72
CA LEU A 559 30.72 -3.69 -23.12
C LEU A 559 30.98 -3.64 -24.63
N PHE A 560 31.52 -4.73 -25.19
CA PHE A 560 31.90 -4.82 -26.60
C PHE A 560 30.72 -5.12 -27.55
N SER A 561 29.50 -5.27 -27.01
CA SER A 561 28.25 -5.42 -27.76
C SER A 561 27.32 -4.22 -27.61
N ASN A 562 27.73 -3.20 -26.85
CA ASN A 562 27.00 -1.95 -26.69
C ASN A 562 27.27 -1.03 -27.90
N PRO A 563 26.25 -0.54 -28.63
CA PRO A 563 26.46 0.35 -29.78
C PRO A 563 27.27 1.61 -29.47
N ASN A 564 27.20 2.11 -28.22
CA ASN A 564 28.00 3.26 -27.78
C ASN A 564 29.52 2.93 -27.75
N PHE A 565 29.93 1.65 -27.70
CA PHE A 565 31.34 1.26 -27.82
C PHE A 565 31.86 1.45 -29.25
N GLU A 566 31.08 1.14 -30.29
CA GLU A 566 31.48 1.39 -31.68
C GLU A 566 31.63 2.90 -31.96
N LEU A 567 30.67 3.70 -31.47
CA LEU A 567 30.74 5.16 -31.48
C LEU A 567 32.00 5.69 -30.78
N TRP A 568 32.36 5.09 -29.64
CA TRP A 568 33.59 5.42 -28.91
C TRP A 568 34.86 5.04 -29.67
N VAL A 569 34.93 3.85 -30.28
CA VAL A 569 36.08 3.41 -31.09
C VAL A 569 36.29 4.33 -32.30
N LYS A 570 35.20 4.75 -32.95
CA LYS A 570 35.22 5.77 -34.01
C LYS A 570 35.79 7.09 -33.48
N TYR A 571 35.28 7.59 -32.34
CA TYR A 571 35.80 8.81 -31.70
C TYR A 571 37.28 8.73 -31.35
N LEU A 572 37.74 7.61 -30.75
CA LEU A 572 39.14 7.36 -30.42
C LEU A 572 40.04 7.46 -31.67
N ASN A 573 39.62 6.88 -32.79
CA ASN A 573 40.35 6.93 -34.05
C ASN A 573 40.41 8.36 -34.63
N ASP A 574 39.28 9.08 -34.65
CA ASP A 574 39.22 10.46 -35.15
C ASP A 574 40.02 11.42 -34.25
N PHE A 575 39.97 11.25 -32.93
CA PHE A 575 40.77 12.01 -31.97
C PHE A 575 42.27 11.76 -32.17
N ASN A 576 42.68 10.50 -32.26
CA ASN A 576 44.07 10.10 -32.49
C ASN A 576 44.62 10.60 -33.84
N LYS A 577 43.76 10.71 -34.86
CA LYS A 577 44.07 11.27 -36.18
C LYS A 577 44.18 12.79 -36.15
N LYS A 578 43.29 13.49 -35.43
CA LYS A 578 43.27 14.96 -35.32
C LYS A 578 44.36 15.49 -34.38
N TYR A 579 44.74 14.72 -33.35
CA TYR A 579 45.73 15.12 -32.34
C TYR A 579 46.83 14.07 -32.13
N PRO A 580 47.76 13.86 -33.09
CA PRO A 580 48.82 12.84 -32.98
C PRO A 580 49.68 12.97 -31.71
N GLY A 581 49.98 14.20 -31.28
CA GLY A 581 50.74 14.48 -30.04
C GLY A 581 49.98 14.24 -28.73
N LYS A 582 48.69 13.87 -28.79
CA LYS A 582 47.86 13.44 -27.65
C LYS A 582 47.31 12.02 -27.83
N LYS A 583 47.85 11.26 -28.79
CA LYS A 583 47.37 9.92 -29.15
C LYS A 583 47.40 8.97 -27.95
N THR A 584 46.30 8.27 -27.73
CA THR A 584 46.16 7.21 -26.71
C THR A 584 45.73 5.90 -27.36
N THR A 585 45.97 4.76 -26.71
CA THR A 585 45.49 3.46 -27.20
C THR A 585 44.10 3.13 -26.68
N MET A 586 43.47 2.13 -27.30
CA MET A 586 42.19 1.60 -26.82
C MET A 586 42.33 0.99 -25.43
N ILE A 587 43.41 0.24 -25.17
CA ILE A 587 43.63 -0.40 -23.88
C ILE A 587 43.94 0.60 -22.76
N ASP A 588 44.75 1.63 -23.03
CA ASP A 588 45.03 2.69 -22.05
C ASP A 588 43.73 3.40 -21.62
N SER A 589 42.94 3.84 -22.59
CA SER A 589 41.69 4.59 -22.36
C SER A 589 40.61 3.77 -21.62
N ILE A 590 40.60 2.45 -21.80
CA ILE A 590 39.72 1.53 -21.05
C ILE A 590 40.24 1.34 -19.62
N ARG A 591 41.55 1.15 -19.42
CA ARG A 591 42.15 0.98 -18.08
C ARG A 591 42.03 2.22 -17.19
N GLU A 592 41.99 3.41 -17.78
CA GLU A 592 41.66 4.66 -17.08
C GLU A 592 40.20 4.75 -16.59
N ASN A 593 39.32 3.80 -16.99
CA ASN A 593 37.91 3.74 -16.63
C ASN A 593 37.50 2.44 -15.92
N ILE A 594 38.17 1.32 -16.21
CA ILE A 594 37.87 -0.02 -15.73
C ILE A 594 39.16 -0.63 -15.19
N ILE A 595 39.21 -0.91 -13.88
CA ILE A 595 40.39 -1.50 -13.24
C ILE A 595 40.73 -2.88 -13.83
N ASP A 596 42.02 -3.20 -13.95
CA ASP A 596 42.54 -4.42 -14.58
C ASP A 596 41.83 -5.71 -14.10
N LEU A 597 41.53 -5.83 -12.80
CA LEU A 597 40.76 -6.95 -12.23
C LEU A 597 39.37 -7.15 -12.87
N GLN A 598 38.65 -6.06 -13.16
CA GLN A 598 37.33 -6.11 -13.79
C GLN A 598 37.46 -6.27 -15.30
N LEU A 599 38.46 -5.64 -15.91
CA LEU A 599 38.73 -5.76 -17.34
C LEU A 599 39.08 -7.20 -17.75
N ILE A 600 39.85 -7.92 -16.93
CA ILE A 600 40.14 -9.35 -17.10
C ILE A 600 38.86 -10.19 -17.15
N GLN A 601 37.89 -9.91 -16.28
CA GLN A 601 36.60 -10.63 -16.26
C GLN A 601 35.82 -10.35 -17.55
N ILE A 602 35.71 -9.07 -17.94
CA ILE A 602 35.00 -8.65 -19.16
C ILE A 602 35.64 -9.28 -20.41
N LEU A 603 36.97 -9.27 -20.52
CA LEU A 603 37.70 -9.88 -21.63
C LEU A 603 37.52 -11.40 -21.66
N ASN A 604 37.52 -12.08 -20.52
CA ASN A 604 37.32 -13.53 -20.46
C ASN A 604 35.93 -13.97 -20.90
N GLU A 605 34.87 -13.22 -20.56
CA GLU A 605 33.52 -13.52 -21.05
C GLU A 605 33.41 -13.18 -22.54
N ALA A 606 34.01 -12.08 -22.99
CA ALA A 606 34.05 -11.69 -24.39
C ALA A 606 34.88 -12.64 -25.29
N GLU A 607 35.87 -13.36 -24.75
CA GLU A 607 36.60 -14.44 -25.45
C GLU A 607 35.70 -15.66 -25.75
N LYS A 608 34.60 -15.87 -24.99
CA LYS A 608 33.66 -16.98 -25.20
C LYS A 608 32.65 -16.70 -26.31
N VAL A 609 32.32 -15.42 -26.54
CA VAL A 609 31.29 -15.00 -27.51
C VAL A 609 31.93 -14.80 -28.89
N PRO A 610 31.51 -15.55 -29.95
CA PRO A 610 32.22 -15.57 -31.23
C PRO A 610 32.40 -14.22 -31.93
N THR A 611 31.46 -13.29 -31.76
CA THR A 611 31.50 -11.94 -32.37
C THR A 611 32.52 -11.02 -31.70
N THR A 612 32.69 -11.10 -30.38
CA THR A 612 33.62 -10.26 -29.61
C THR A 612 34.99 -10.89 -29.43
N LYS A 613 35.11 -12.22 -29.58
CA LYS A 613 36.33 -12.99 -29.26
C LYS A 613 37.62 -12.36 -29.79
N LYS A 614 37.69 -12.04 -31.08
CA LYS A 614 38.91 -11.49 -31.70
C LYS A 614 39.30 -10.11 -31.14
N LEU A 615 38.32 -9.30 -30.73
CA LEU A 615 38.58 -8.02 -30.06
C LEU A 615 39.08 -8.25 -28.63
N ALA A 616 38.49 -9.21 -27.91
CA ALA A 616 38.90 -9.58 -26.56
C ALA A 616 40.32 -10.16 -26.52
N GLU A 617 40.67 -11.06 -27.44
CA GLU A 617 42.04 -11.61 -27.59
C GLU A 617 43.06 -10.49 -27.86
N ASN A 618 42.74 -9.55 -28.76
CA ASN A 618 43.61 -8.41 -29.08
C ASN A 618 43.80 -7.46 -27.88
N LEU A 619 42.71 -7.08 -27.19
CA LEU A 619 42.78 -6.24 -26.00
C LEU A 619 43.45 -6.95 -24.82
N GLY A 620 43.28 -8.27 -24.71
CA GLY A 620 43.94 -9.10 -23.70
C GLY A 620 45.45 -9.17 -23.89
N ASN A 621 45.91 -9.38 -25.14
CA ASN A 621 47.33 -9.29 -25.47
C ASN A 621 47.88 -7.89 -25.15
N ALA A 622 47.18 -6.83 -25.56
CA ALA A 622 47.59 -5.44 -25.29
C ALA A 622 47.60 -5.09 -23.78
N LEU A 623 46.73 -5.69 -22.97
CA LEU A 623 46.76 -5.55 -21.50
C LEU A 623 48.00 -6.22 -20.91
N ILE A 624 48.37 -7.39 -21.42
CA ILE A 624 49.57 -8.13 -21.02
C ILE A 624 50.84 -7.37 -21.43
N ASP A 625 50.89 -6.80 -22.64
CA ASP A 625 51.98 -5.89 -23.07
C ASP A 625 52.13 -4.71 -22.11
N LYS A 626 51.02 -4.06 -21.72
CA LYS A 626 51.06 -2.94 -20.77
C LYS A 626 51.60 -3.31 -19.39
N TRP A 627 51.34 -4.53 -18.91
CA TRP A 627 51.97 -5.00 -17.66
C TRP A 627 53.48 -5.23 -17.79
N VAL A 628 53.97 -5.61 -18.98
CA VAL A 628 55.41 -5.74 -19.27
C VAL A 628 56.06 -4.36 -19.35
N ASP A 629 55.45 -3.41 -20.09
CA ASP A 629 55.90 -2.00 -20.17
C ASP A 629 55.99 -1.35 -18.77
N GLU A 630 54.98 -1.59 -17.93
CA GLU A 630 54.91 -1.15 -16.54
C GLU A 630 55.82 -1.94 -15.57
N LYS A 631 56.58 -2.92 -16.07
CA LYS A 631 57.54 -3.76 -15.33
C LYS A 631 56.92 -4.42 -14.09
N LYS A 632 55.67 -4.89 -14.19
CA LYS A 632 54.98 -5.56 -13.09
C LYS A 632 55.67 -6.87 -12.74
N THR A 633 56.02 -7.09 -11.48
CA THR A 633 56.64 -8.37 -11.07
C THR A 633 55.60 -9.50 -11.04
N VAL A 634 56.01 -10.74 -11.31
CA VAL A 634 55.11 -11.92 -11.17
C VAL A 634 54.56 -12.03 -9.74
N ALA A 635 55.32 -11.61 -8.73
CA ALA A 635 54.86 -11.52 -7.34
C ALA A 635 53.76 -10.46 -7.15
N TYR A 636 53.88 -9.27 -7.75
CA TYR A 636 52.83 -8.25 -7.77
C TYR A 636 51.56 -8.78 -8.45
N MET A 637 51.71 -9.41 -9.62
CA MET A 637 50.58 -9.96 -10.37
C MET A 637 49.86 -11.07 -9.60
N LYS A 638 50.59 -11.99 -8.95
CA LYS A 638 49.99 -13.01 -8.06
C LYS A 638 49.28 -12.41 -6.85
N ARG A 639 49.77 -11.30 -6.29
CA ARG A 639 49.24 -10.65 -5.08
C ARG A 639 48.08 -9.66 -5.30
N TRP A 640 47.96 -9.07 -6.48
CA TRP A 640 46.96 -8.03 -6.74
C TRP A 640 45.98 -8.35 -7.86
N ILE A 641 46.36 -9.24 -8.79
CA ILE A 641 45.48 -9.74 -9.85
C ILE A 641 45.01 -11.16 -9.54
N GLY A 642 45.94 -12.06 -9.18
CA GLY A 642 45.75 -13.52 -9.15
C GLY A 642 44.75 -14.13 -8.15
N HIS A 643 43.95 -13.34 -7.43
CA HIS A 643 43.08 -13.80 -6.34
C HIS A 643 41.61 -14.07 -6.71
N VAL A 644 41.16 -13.77 -7.93
CA VAL A 644 39.74 -13.89 -8.33
C VAL A 644 39.62 -14.56 -9.70
N PRO A 645 39.16 -15.82 -9.82
CA PRO A 645 38.99 -16.50 -11.11
C PRO A 645 38.25 -15.61 -12.13
N PRO A 646 38.73 -15.50 -13.38
CA PRO A 646 39.75 -16.31 -14.06
C PRO A 646 41.20 -15.77 -13.95
N SER A 647 41.50 -14.89 -12.99
CA SER A 647 42.76 -14.14 -12.92
C SER A 647 44.05 -14.97 -12.99
N ASN A 648 44.03 -16.22 -12.49
CA ASN A 648 45.20 -17.09 -12.50
C ASN A 648 45.69 -17.38 -13.93
N VAL A 649 44.77 -17.64 -14.85
CA VAL A 649 45.08 -17.88 -16.28
C VAL A 649 45.74 -16.65 -16.91
N TRP A 650 45.37 -15.45 -16.47
CA TRP A 650 45.98 -14.19 -16.94
C TRP A 650 47.37 -13.96 -16.36
N VAL A 651 47.62 -14.34 -15.10
CA VAL A 651 48.96 -14.37 -14.51
C VAL A 651 49.85 -15.42 -15.19
N GLU A 652 49.31 -16.55 -15.62
CA GLU A 652 50.01 -17.58 -16.39
C GLU A 652 50.36 -17.07 -17.80
N ARG A 653 49.40 -16.51 -18.55
CA ARG A 653 49.64 -15.83 -19.85
C ARG A 653 50.72 -14.76 -19.74
N TYR A 654 50.68 -13.93 -18.69
CA TYR A 654 51.69 -12.89 -18.41
C TYR A 654 53.07 -13.47 -18.10
N THR A 655 53.13 -14.48 -17.22
CA THR A 655 54.41 -15.13 -16.84
C THR A 655 55.06 -15.81 -18.04
N LYS A 656 54.27 -16.46 -18.90
CA LYS A 656 54.76 -17.01 -20.16
C LYS A 656 55.38 -15.93 -21.05
N LYS A 657 54.67 -14.81 -21.28
CA LYS A 657 55.16 -13.72 -22.14
C LYS A 657 56.40 -13.01 -21.58
N LEU A 658 56.57 -12.92 -20.27
CA LEU A 658 57.85 -12.48 -19.67
C LEU A 658 59.00 -13.44 -20.00
N ASN A 659 58.77 -14.75 -19.88
CA ASN A 659 59.78 -15.78 -20.19
C ASN A 659 60.10 -15.89 -21.70
N GLU A 660 59.24 -15.35 -22.57
CA GLU A 660 59.46 -15.25 -24.03
C GLU A 660 60.23 -13.97 -24.42
N LEU A 661 60.48 -13.07 -23.47
CA LEU A 661 61.19 -11.78 -23.64
C LEU A 661 62.50 -11.69 -22.84
N SER A 662 62.90 -12.78 -22.15
CA SER A 662 64.07 -12.88 -21.26
C SER A 662 65.14 -13.82 -21.83
#